data_AF-A0A1V2QVM9-F1
#
_entry.id   AF-A0A1V2QVM9-F1
#
_cell.length_a   1.000
_cell.length_b   1.000
_cell.length_c   1.000
_cell.angle_alpha   90.00
_cell.angle_beta   90.00
_cell.angle_gamma   90.00
#
_symmetry.space_group_name_H-M   'P 1'
#
loop_
_entity.id
_entity.type
_entity.pdbx_description
1 polymer ?
#
loop_
_entity_poly.entity_id
_entity_poly.type
_entity_poly.pdbx_seq_one_letter_code
_entity_poly.pdbx_strand_id
1 'polypeptide(L)'
;VVELVRSQAAAVLGHDSAEEIVATRAFRELGFDSLTAVELRNRLNRACGLRLPSTVVFDHPSAAALADEIIGEWFGSDRPGQVVAVAAAPSEPIAIVGMACRYPGGVRTPEELWELLASGGDAIGAFPADRGWNAEALFDSDPDAEGSTYVVEGGFLTGAADFDAGFFGISPREALAMDPQQRLLLETSWEAIERAGIDPKSLGGSATGVFVGAASSGYFGAVGGEEGTEAHVITGNALSVLSGRIAYTLGLVGPAMTVDTACSSSLVALHQAVQALRSGECTVALAGGVTVMADPGEFVGFSRLRALSADGRCKAFADGADGMGMGEGVGMLLLERLSEAQRKGRRILGVIRGSAVNQDGASNGLSAPNGPSQQRVILSALANAQLSASDVDAVEAHGTGTSLGDPIEAGALLATYGQDRDRPLWLGSVKSNIGHAQQAAGVAGVIKMVMALQNGVLPKTLHADEPSSHVDWTSGNVRLLQESRDWLPGERTRRAGVSAFGISGTNVHLIVEEAPTAVTVQDPQDSAEPVLTGASVAWPISGSSAEALAGQAGRLREYVLARPELAAGDIAWSLATTRSALEHRAVVLGAERAAGLAAVATGQPAPGVVTGSVAPNGVGRSVFVFPGQGSQWVGMGRELAETSPVFAARLAECAAALAPYVDWELDDVLAGRHGFEAADIVQPALWAVMVSLAAVWQAAGVEPDAVVGHSQGEIAAAAVAGILSLADAAKVVALRSKTLTALAGRGGMLSVAEPVDAVRERTASYGKRLSIAAVNGPASTVVSGDADALRELVASYPESVRTRMIPVDYASHSAHVDELRAEILAVLNGITPREARIPMVSALTGEWLSGPELDRTYWYASLRETVEFDRAVQALAEAGHGVFVEVSPHPVLTGAIEGAVVVGTLRREDGGAER
;
A
#
# COMPACT_ATOMS: atom_id res chain seq x y z
N VAL A 1 -17.92 30.68 51.91
CA VAL A 1 -16.63 30.18 51.39
C VAL A 1 -16.01 31.14 50.40
N VAL A 2 -16.74 31.60 49.38
CA VAL A 2 -16.25 32.64 48.44
C VAL A 2 -15.61 33.84 49.14
N GLU A 3 -16.27 34.43 50.14
CA GLU A 3 -15.73 35.58 50.87
C GLU A 3 -14.44 35.26 51.66
N LEU A 4 -14.31 34.01 52.17
CA LEU A 4 -13.08 33.55 52.81
C LEU A 4 -11.94 33.49 51.79
N VAL A 5 -12.20 32.92 50.61
CA VAL A 5 -11.20 32.83 49.53
C VAL A 5 -10.78 34.23 49.07
N ARG A 6 -11.73 35.14 48.87
CA ARG A 6 -11.47 36.54 48.51
C ARG A 6 -10.64 37.26 49.58
N SER A 7 -10.96 37.06 50.86
CA SER A 7 -10.21 37.65 51.97
C SER A 7 -8.77 37.13 52.06
N GLN A 8 -8.57 35.82 51.88
CA GLN A 8 -7.22 35.25 51.85
C GLN A 8 -6.44 35.74 50.62
N ALA A 9 -7.09 35.84 49.46
CA ALA A 9 -6.48 36.35 48.23
C ALA A 9 -6.09 37.83 48.35
N ALA A 10 -6.97 38.68 48.89
CA ALA A 10 -6.68 40.09 49.18
C ALA A 10 -5.46 40.23 50.08
N ALA A 11 -5.37 39.39 51.13
CA ALA A 11 -4.25 39.43 52.07
C ALA A 11 -2.92 38.89 51.51
N VAL A 12 -2.92 38.13 50.42
CA VAL A 12 -1.71 37.72 49.70
C VAL A 12 -1.24 38.83 48.75
N LEU A 13 -2.18 39.48 48.07
CA LEU A 13 -1.90 40.54 47.10
C LEU A 13 -1.69 41.93 47.74
N GLY A 14 -1.96 42.06 49.05
CA GLY A 14 -1.81 43.33 49.78
C GLY A 14 -2.97 44.31 49.56
N HIS A 15 -4.16 43.84 49.23
CA HIS A 15 -5.39 44.65 49.16
C HIS A 15 -5.98 44.87 50.55
N ASP A 16 -6.56 46.06 50.76
CA ASP A 16 -7.16 46.45 52.06
C ASP A 16 -8.49 45.76 52.32
N SER A 17 -9.17 45.26 51.28
CA SER A 17 -10.47 44.60 51.39
C SER A 17 -10.65 43.41 50.44
N ALA A 18 -11.51 42.46 50.84
CA ALA A 18 -11.93 41.36 49.99
C ALA A 18 -12.80 41.81 48.80
N GLU A 19 -13.40 43.00 48.87
CA GLU A 19 -14.24 43.58 47.81
C GLU A 19 -13.46 43.90 46.54
N GLU A 20 -12.16 44.22 46.68
CA GLU A 20 -11.23 44.47 45.58
C GLU A 20 -10.91 43.21 44.75
N ILE A 21 -11.14 42.02 45.31
CA ILE A 21 -11.00 40.75 44.61
C ILE A 21 -12.33 40.40 43.93
N VAL A 22 -12.43 40.58 42.62
CA VAL A 22 -13.63 40.20 41.85
C VAL A 22 -13.78 38.68 41.83
N ALA A 23 -14.90 38.15 42.34
CA ALA A 23 -15.06 36.73 42.60
C ALA A 23 -14.94 35.80 41.38
N THR A 24 -15.30 36.28 40.19
CA THR A 24 -15.29 35.51 38.93
C THR A 24 -14.07 35.80 38.06
N ARG A 25 -13.18 36.71 38.49
CA ARG A 25 -12.00 37.09 37.72
C ARG A 25 -10.87 36.09 37.96
N ALA A 26 -10.10 35.80 36.92
CA ALA A 26 -8.97 34.88 37.02
C ALA A 26 -7.90 35.43 37.98
N PHE A 27 -7.35 34.57 38.84
CA PHE A 27 -6.33 34.96 39.83
C PHE A 27 -5.10 35.57 39.15
N ARG A 28 -4.70 35.07 37.97
CA ARG A 28 -3.58 35.63 37.21
C ARG A 28 -3.78 37.09 36.82
N GLU A 29 -5.01 37.50 36.45
CA GLU A 29 -5.31 38.90 36.13
C GLU A 29 -5.28 39.82 37.36
N LEU A 30 -5.38 39.24 38.55
CA LEU A 30 -5.27 39.93 39.83
C LEU A 30 -3.82 39.99 40.33
N GLY A 31 -2.86 39.47 39.57
CA GLY A 31 -1.43 39.52 39.90
C GLY A 31 -0.90 38.28 40.62
N PHE A 32 -1.64 37.16 40.63
CA PHE A 32 -1.11 35.89 41.14
C PHE A 32 -0.06 35.29 40.21
N ASP A 33 1.07 34.92 40.80
CA ASP A 33 2.17 34.13 40.27
C ASP A 33 2.31 32.80 41.05
N SER A 34 3.33 31.99 40.74
CA SER A 34 3.54 30.69 41.41
C SER A 34 3.78 30.82 42.93
N LEU A 35 4.45 31.88 43.39
CA LEU A 35 4.79 32.06 44.80
C LEU A 35 3.55 32.49 45.61
N THR A 36 2.81 33.46 45.09
CA THR A 36 1.56 33.95 45.69
C THR A 36 0.46 32.91 45.64
N ALA A 37 0.40 32.06 44.60
CA ALA A 37 -0.52 30.92 44.53
C ALA A 37 -0.25 29.89 45.65
N VAL A 38 1.03 29.57 45.89
CA VAL A 38 1.44 28.69 47.01
C VAL A 38 1.11 29.33 48.36
N GLU A 39 1.31 30.64 48.52
CA GLU A 39 0.93 31.34 49.75
C GLU A 39 -0.59 31.29 49.99
N LEU A 40 -1.40 31.56 48.96
CA LEU A 40 -2.85 31.48 49.05
C LEU A 40 -3.32 30.07 49.43
N ARG A 41 -2.79 29.03 48.76
CA ARG A 41 -3.06 27.63 49.13
C ARG A 41 -2.70 27.36 50.59
N ASN A 42 -1.50 27.76 51.04
CA ASN A 42 -1.06 27.53 52.42
C ASN A 42 -1.98 28.21 53.44
N ARG A 43 -2.45 29.42 53.13
CA ARG A 43 -3.42 30.16 53.95
C ARG A 43 -4.77 29.46 53.97
N LEU A 44 -5.26 28.99 52.83
CA LEU A 44 -6.52 28.26 52.70
C LEU A 44 -6.47 26.91 53.42
N ASN A 45 -5.38 26.14 53.31
CA ASN A 45 -5.20 24.89 54.07
C ASN A 45 -5.29 25.14 55.58
N ARG A 46 -4.62 26.19 56.08
CA ARG A 46 -4.71 26.58 57.51
C ARG A 46 -6.11 27.03 57.91
N ALA A 47 -6.79 27.79 57.06
CA ALA A 47 -8.11 28.34 57.36
C ALA A 47 -9.21 27.27 57.27
N CYS A 48 -9.09 26.31 56.36
CA CYS A 48 -10.12 25.33 56.05
C CYS A 48 -9.88 23.94 56.67
N GLY A 49 -8.68 23.68 57.21
CA GLY A 49 -8.29 22.35 57.72
C GLY A 49 -8.15 21.30 56.61
N LEU A 50 -8.00 21.73 55.36
CA LEU A 50 -7.87 20.86 54.18
C LEU A 50 -6.40 20.69 53.80
N ARG A 51 -6.14 19.68 52.97
CA ARG A 51 -4.85 19.46 52.31
C ARG A 51 -5.02 19.63 50.80
N LEU A 52 -5.20 20.88 50.37
CA LEU A 52 -5.35 21.23 48.96
C LEU A 52 -4.01 21.05 48.21
N PRO A 53 -4.05 20.59 46.95
CA PRO A 53 -2.86 20.42 46.12
C PRO A 53 -2.18 21.75 45.77
N SER A 54 -0.89 21.69 45.39
CA SER A 54 -0.09 22.83 44.90
C SER A 54 -0.71 23.56 43.72
N THR A 55 -1.45 22.83 42.88
CA THR A 55 -2.06 23.33 41.64
C THR A 55 -3.44 23.97 41.83
N VAL A 56 -4.02 23.92 43.04
CA VAL A 56 -5.45 24.23 43.27
C VAL A 56 -5.87 25.63 42.79
N VAL A 57 -4.99 26.63 42.89
CA VAL A 57 -5.27 28.01 42.44
C VAL A 57 -5.30 28.09 40.90
N PHE A 58 -4.56 27.22 40.20
CA PHE A 58 -4.53 27.09 38.75
C PHE A 58 -5.68 26.25 38.21
N ASP A 59 -6.04 25.19 38.93
CA ASP A 59 -7.17 24.33 38.61
C ASP A 59 -8.52 25.06 38.75
N HIS A 60 -8.61 25.94 39.74
CA HIS A 60 -9.82 26.74 40.03
C HIS A 60 -9.49 28.23 39.90
N PRO A 61 -9.64 28.81 38.70
CA PRO A 61 -8.99 30.06 38.33
C PRO A 61 -9.58 31.29 39.01
N SER A 62 -10.70 31.19 39.72
CA SER A 62 -11.35 32.34 40.38
C SER A 62 -11.74 32.01 41.81
N ALA A 63 -11.95 33.04 42.64
CA ALA A 63 -12.35 32.87 44.03
C ALA A 63 -13.70 32.15 44.18
N ALA A 64 -14.60 32.29 43.20
CA ALA A 64 -15.84 31.52 43.11
C ALA A 64 -15.57 30.04 42.85
N ALA A 65 -14.80 29.71 41.81
CA ALA A 65 -14.48 28.32 41.44
C ALA A 65 -13.70 27.59 42.56
N LEU A 66 -12.78 28.28 43.22
CA LEU A 66 -11.99 27.70 44.32
C LEU A 66 -12.83 27.51 45.59
N ALA A 67 -13.84 28.35 45.79
CA ALA A 67 -14.77 28.16 46.90
C ALA A 67 -15.69 26.95 46.66
N ASP A 68 -16.12 26.71 45.42
CA ASP A 68 -16.91 25.53 45.07
C ASP A 68 -16.11 24.24 45.31
N GLU A 69 -14.80 24.25 45.00
CA GLU A 69 -13.89 23.14 45.30
C GLU A 69 -13.78 22.88 46.80
N ILE A 70 -13.55 23.91 47.61
CA ILE A 70 -13.48 23.79 49.08
C ILE A 70 -14.80 23.26 49.66
N ILE A 71 -15.95 23.65 49.09
CA ILE A 71 -17.26 23.12 49.46
C ILE A 71 -17.34 21.62 49.10
N GLY A 72 -16.86 21.24 47.92
CA GLY A 72 -16.80 19.83 47.49
C GLY A 72 -15.96 18.96 48.43
N GLU A 73 -14.77 19.43 48.81
CA GLU A 73 -13.87 18.75 49.75
C GLU A 73 -14.47 18.60 51.16
N TRP A 74 -15.22 19.60 51.64
CA TRP A 74 -15.82 19.54 52.98
C TRP A 74 -17.05 18.65 53.09
N PHE A 75 -17.92 18.68 52.08
CA PHE A 75 -19.24 18.05 52.19
C PHE A 75 -19.35 16.76 51.39
N GLY A 76 -18.31 16.42 50.61
CA GLY A 76 -18.39 15.41 49.57
C GLY A 76 -19.27 15.94 48.44
N SER A 77 -18.71 16.07 47.25
CA SER A 77 -19.55 16.37 46.09
C SER A 77 -20.25 15.09 45.62
N ASP A 78 -21.56 15.16 45.36
CA ASP A 78 -22.15 14.34 44.30
C ASP A 78 -21.39 14.74 43.03
N ARG A 79 -20.38 13.92 42.65
CA ARG A 79 -19.41 14.19 41.58
C ARG A 79 -20.00 15.07 40.46
N PRO A 80 -19.68 16.37 40.36
CA PRO A 80 -20.22 17.23 39.33
C PRO A 80 -19.46 16.94 38.04
N GLY A 81 -20.00 16.03 37.25
CA GLY A 81 -19.38 15.55 36.02
C GLY A 81 -19.95 14.22 35.56
N GLN A 82 -21.24 13.97 35.81
CA GLN A 82 -21.93 12.84 35.18
C GLN A 82 -21.88 13.07 33.68
N VAL A 83 -20.87 12.49 33.02
CA VAL A 83 -20.74 12.48 31.56
C VAL A 83 -22.00 11.75 31.08
N VAL A 84 -22.97 12.51 30.58
CA VAL A 84 -24.17 11.94 29.99
C VAL A 84 -23.70 11.21 28.74
N ALA A 85 -23.65 9.89 28.81
CA ALA A 85 -23.42 9.06 27.64
C ALA A 85 -24.57 9.32 26.66
N VAL A 86 -24.31 10.10 25.61
CA VAL A 86 -25.24 10.23 24.50
C VAL A 86 -25.15 8.91 23.74
N ALA A 87 -26.07 7.99 24.05
CA ALA A 87 -26.23 6.77 23.29
C ALA A 87 -26.74 7.13 21.87
N ALA A 88 -25.90 6.94 20.85
CA ALA A 88 -26.22 6.17 19.63
C ALA A 88 -25.28 6.49 18.44
N ALA A 89 -24.19 5.74 18.33
CA ALA A 89 -23.69 5.07 17.12
C ALA A 89 -22.86 3.88 17.63
N PRO A 90 -22.68 2.77 16.89
CA PRO A 90 -21.98 1.60 17.41
C PRO A 90 -20.61 2.02 17.94
N SER A 91 -20.26 1.55 19.15
CA SER A 91 -18.96 1.71 19.79
C SER A 91 -17.88 0.91 19.06
N GLU A 92 -17.90 0.95 17.73
CA GLU A 92 -17.07 0.14 16.89
C GLU A 92 -15.60 0.55 17.11
N PRO A 93 -14.74 -0.39 17.50
CA PRO A 93 -13.32 -0.13 17.61
C PRO A 93 -12.71 0.14 16.23
N ILE A 94 -11.71 1.02 16.19
CA ILE A 94 -11.00 1.35 14.96
C ILE A 94 -9.64 0.66 14.98
N ALA A 95 -9.39 -0.19 13.99
CA ALA A 95 -8.12 -0.88 13.82
C ALA A 95 -7.07 0.07 13.23
N ILE A 96 -5.87 0.06 13.81
CA ILE A 96 -4.66 0.60 13.19
C ILE A 96 -4.08 -0.55 12.34
N VAL A 97 -4.12 -0.42 11.01
CA VAL A 97 -3.69 -1.47 10.08
C VAL A 97 -2.36 -1.15 9.39
N GLY A 98 -1.93 0.11 9.41
CA GLY A 98 -0.65 0.56 8.87
C GLY A 98 -0.13 1.79 9.61
N MET A 99 1.18 1.98 9.59
CA MET A 99 1.84 3.11 10.25
C MET A 99 3.21 3.38 9.63
N ALA A 100 3.56 4.66 9.48
CA ALA A 100 4.86 5.15 9.02
C ALA A 100 5.22 6.45 9.77
N CYS A 101 6.52 6.74 9.87
CA CYS A 101 6.98 7.94 10.57
C CYS A 101 8.38 8.39 10.15
N ARG A 102 8.68 9.66 10.45
CA ARG A 102 10.02 10.24 10.47
C ARG A 102 10.19 10.99 11.79
N TYR A 103 11.26 10.72 12.53
CA TYR A 103 11.56 11.39 13.79
C TYR A 103 13.07 11.66 13.94
N PRO A 104 13.47 12.54 14.89
CA PRO A 104 14.87 12.81 15.18
C PRO A 104 15.68 11.54 15.50
N GLY A 105 17.00 11.63 15.35
CA GLY A 105 17.92 10.50 15.56
C GLY A 105 18.04 9.57 14.34
N GLY A 106 17.68 10.06 13.15
CA GLY A 106 17.73 9.28 11.91
C GLY A 106 16.59 8.26 11.76
N VAL A 107 15.53 8.39 12.57
CA VAL A 107 14.39 7.48 12.57
C VAL A 107 13.55 7.70 11.31
N ARG A 108 13.46 6.67 10.46
CA ARG A 108 12.69 6.62 9.22
C ARG A 108 11.56 5.61 9.24
N THR A 109 11.50 4.73 10.23
CA THR A 109 10.43 3.72 10.36
C THR A 109 9.94 3.58 11.80
N PRO A 110 8.74 3.02 12.03
CA PRO A 110 8.30 2.73 13.39
C PRO A 110 9.17 1.73 14.13
N GLU A 111 9.79 0.78 13.41
CA GLU A 111 10.77 -0.15 13.98
C GLU A 111 12.00 0.60 14.51
N GLU A 112 12.54 1.53 13.73
CA GLU A 112 13.69 2.35 14.17
C GLU A 112 13.32 3.29 15.33
N LEU A 113 12.09 3.81 15.36
CA LEU A 113 11.60 4.55 16.54
C LEU A 113 11.61 3.63 17.77
N TRP A 114 11.10 2.41 17.62
CA TRP A 114 11.10 1.44 18.71
C TRP A 114 12.51 1.10 19.19
N GLU A 115 13.47 0.90 18.29
CA GLU A 115 14.88 0.66 18.63
C GLU A 115 15.48 1.82 19.43
N LEU A 116 15.22 3.06 19.02
CA LEU A 116 15.63 4.26 19.76
C LEU A 116 15.04 4.28 21.18
N LEU A 117 13.74 4.00 21.31
CA LEU A 117 13.05 4.05 22.61
C LEU A 117 13.44 2.89 23.53
N ALA A 118 13.55 1.67 23.00
CA ALA A 118 13.91 0.48 23.76
C ALA A 118 15.35 0.51 24.27
N SER A 119 16.27 1.11 23.49
CA SER A 119 17.66 1.35 23.91
C SER A 119 17.81 2.55 24.86
N GLY A 120 16.75 3.36 25.02
CA GLY A 120 16.79 4.57 25.86
C GLY A 120 17.60 5.71 25.24
N GLY A 121 17.60 5.83 23.92
CA GLY A 121 18.31 6.89 23.19
C GLY A 121 17.67 8.27 23.35
N ASP A 122 18.54 9.29 23.33
CA ASP A 122 18.23 10.72 23.32
C ASP A 122 18.62 11.29 21.96
N ALA A 123 17.64 11.83 21.23
CA ALA A 123 17.78 12.34 19.87
C ALA A 123 17.88 13.87 19.80
N ILE A 124 18.04 14.56 20.94
CA ILE A 124 18.29 16.00 20.98
C ILE A 124 19.73 16.27 20.54
N GLY A 125 19.88 17.20 19.58
CA GLY A 125 21.17 17.62 19.04
C GLY A 125 21.19 19.11 18.70
N ALA A 126 22.32 19.58 18.18
CA ALA A 126 22.47 20.97 17.75
C ALA A 126 21.55 21.32 16.57
N PHE A 127 21.34 22.62 16.34
CA PHE A 127 20.65 23.13 15.16
C PHE A 127 21.22 22.56 13.84
N PRO A 128 20.36 22.31 12.84
CA PRO A 128 20.77 21.73 11.57
C PRO A 128 21.64 22.71 10.76
N ALA A 129 22.76 22.21 10.24
CA ALA A 129 23.73 23.01 9.48
C ALA A 129 23.30 23.27 8.02
N ASP A 130 22.26 22.60 7.54
CA ASP A 130 21.81 22.57 6.14
C ASP A 130 20.55 23.43 5.88
N ARG A 131 20.13 24.25 6.85
CA ARG A 131 18.93 25.12 6.72
C ARG A 131 19.21 26.61 6.57
N GLY A 132 20.49 26.98 6.46
CA GLY A 132 20.91 28.38 6.34
C GLY A 132 20.73 29.21 7.62
N TRP A 133 20.52 28.57 8.77
CA TRP A 133 20.35 29.24 10.05
C TRP A 133 21.72 29.65 10.62
N ASN A 134 21.85 30.89 11.07
CA ASN A 134 23.06 31.37 11.75
C ASN A 134 22.91 31.21 13.27
N ALA A 135 23.18 30.00 13.77
CA ALA A 135 23.03 29.68 15.19
C ALA A 135 23.86 30.59 16.11
N GLU A 136 25.10 30.93 15.71
CA GLU A 136 25.97 31.82 16.49
C GLU A 136 25.39 33.23 16.63
N ALA A 137 24.79 33.77 15.56
CA ALA A 137 24.17 35.10 15.60
C ALA A 137 22.81 35.12 16.32
N LEU A 138 22.13 33.98 16.40
CA LEU A 138 20.83 33.86 17.05
C LEU A 138 20.93 33.58 18.55
N PHE A 139 22.07 33.06 19.02
CA PHE A 139 22.22 32.69 20.43
C PHE A 139 22.47 33.92 21.31
N ASP A 140 21.65 34.08 22.35
CA ASP A 140 21.93 34.96 23.49
C ASP A 140 21.48 34.27 24.78
N SER A 141 22.36 34.22 25.78
CA SER A 141 22.05 33.64 27.09
C SER A 141 21.02 34.46 27.88
N ASP A 142 20.80 35.73 27.53
CA ASP A 142 19.76 36.56 28.13
C ASP A 142 18.39 36.24 27.50
N PRO A 143 17.43 35.64 28.25
CA PRO A 143 16.10 35.36 27.73
C PRO A 143 15.29 36.62 27.37
N ASP A 144 15.74 37.80 27.82
CA ASP A 144 15.11 39.09 27.54
C ASP A 144 15.72 39.81 26.31
N ALA A 145 16.69 39.20 25.61
CA ALA A 145 17.30 39.74 24.38
C ALA A 145 16.37 39.63 23.15
N GLU A 146 16.31 40.68 22.32
CA GLU A 146 15.39 40.79 21.16
C GLU A 146 15.92 40.03 19.95
N GLY A 147 15.07 39.22 19.33
CA GLY A 147 15.41 38.48 18.10
C GLY A 147 16.36 37.29 18.30
N SER A 148 16.69 36.94 19.54
CA SER A 148 17.60 35.84 19.89
C SER A 148 16.89 34.69 20.62
N THR A 149 17.58 33.57 20.75
CA THR A 149 17.19 32.38 21.51
C THR A 149 18.30 32.01 22.49
N TYR A 150 17.95 31.56 23.69
CA TYR A 150 18.94 30.99 24.63
C TYR A 150 19.15 29.49 24.45
N VAL A 151 18.50 28.89 23.43
CA VAL A 151 18.59 27.46 23.12
C VAL A 151 18.89 27.28 21.63
N VAL A 152 19.93 26.49 21.34
CA VAL A 152 20.34 26.09 19.98
C VAL A 152 20.43 24.56 19.84
N GLU A 153 19.70 23.85 20.68
CA GLU A 153 19.53 22.39 20.67
C GLU A 153 18.05 22.02 20.48
N GLY A 154 17.78 20.90 19.83
CA GLY A 154 16.44 20.39 19.56
C GLY A 154 16.46 19.05 18.82
N GLY A 155 15.29 18.46 18.62
CA GLY A 155 15.13 17.24 17.82
C GLY A 155 14.84 17.56 16.36
N PHE A 156 15.77 17.30 15.45
CA PHE A 156 15.60 17.63 14.01
C PHE A 156 15.55 16.38 13.13
N LEU A 157 14.75 16.44 12.07
CA LEU A 157 14.73 15.42 11.02
C LEU A 157 16.01 15.46 10.19
N THR A 158 16.56 14.28 9.91
CA THR A 158 17.64 14.11 8.94
C THR A 158 17.07 14.09 7.53
N GLY A 159 17.67 14.84 6.59
CA GLY A 159 17.24 14.84 5.19
C GLY A 159 15.85 15.45 4.97
N ALA A 160 15.45 16.46 5.76
CA ALA A 160 14.13 17.08 5.64
C ALA A 160 13.86 17.71 4.25
N ALA A 161 14.91 18.00 3.48
CA ALA A 161 14.82 18.50 2.12
C ALA A 161 14.71 17.40 1.04
N ASP A 162 15.05 16.15 1.37
CA ASP A 162 15.07 15.03 0.43
C ASP A 162 13.64 14.69 -0.01
N PHE A 163 13.44 14.48 -1.32
CA PHE A 163 12.14 14.11 -1.88
C PHE A 163 12.24 13.53 -3.29
N ASP A 164 11.58 12.39 -3.53
CA ASP A 164 11.43 11.83 -4.88
C ASP A 164 10.24 12.48 -5.62
N ALA A 165 10.48 13.65 -6.20
CA ALA A 165 9.46 14.39 -6.93
C ALA A 165 8.91 13.63 -8.15
N GLY A 166 9.78 12.90 -8.85
CA GLY A 166 9.42 12.15 -10.06
C GLY A 166 8.43 11.03 -9.76
N PHE A 167 8.62 10.32 -8.64
CA PHE A 167 7.70 9.28 -8.18
C PHE A 167 6.26 9.79 -7.98
N PHE A 168 6.10 10.99 -7.44
CA PHE A 168 4.78 11.60 -7.19
C PHE A 168 4.25 12.46 -8.35
N GLY A 169 4.92 12.43 -9.51
CA GLY A 169 4.52 13.22 -10.68
C GLY A 169 4.67 14.72 -10.51
N ILE A 170 5.58 15.15 -9.63
CA ILE A 170 5.81 16.55 -9.26
C ILE A 170 7.05 17.07 -10.02
N SER A 171 6.93 18.24 -10.64
CA SER A 171 8.06 18.84 -11.35
C SER A 171 9.13 19.33 -10.36
N PRO A 172 10.43 19.36 -10.73
CA PRO A 172 11.47 19.90 -9.85
C PRO A 172 11.20 21.32 -9.37
N ARG A 173 10.60 22.17 -10.21
CA ARG A 173 10.24 23.55 -9.86
C ARG A 173 9.13 23.61 -8.81
N GLU A 174 8.13 22.74 -8.92
CA GLU A 174 7.09 22.65 -7.90
C GLU A 174 7.65 22.10 -6.58
N ALA A 175 8.48 21.06 -6.63
CA ALA A 175 9.10 20.46 -5.45
C ALA A 175 9.93 21.46 -4.64
N LEU A 176 10.65 22.38 -5.32
CA LEU A 176 11.40 23.47 -4.67
C LEU A 176 10.48 24.45 -3.91
N ALA A 177 9.28 24.69 -4.42
CA ALA A 177 8.31 25.59 -3.79
C ALA A 177 7.43 24.92 -2.72
N MET A 178 7.49 23.58 -2.61
CA MET A 178 6.69 22.80 -1.67
C MET A 178 7.30 22.82 -0.27
N ASP A 179 6.50 23.16 0.73
CA ASP A 179 6.79 22.95 2.14
C ASP A 179 7.27 21.49 2.36
N PRO A 180 8.44 21.26 3.00
CA PRO A 180 8.91 19.93 3.40
C PRO A 180 7.83 19.08 4.08
N GLN A 181 6.90 19.71 4.81
CA GLN A 181 5.78 19.02 5.42
C GLN A 181 4.90 18.27 4.39
N GLN A 182 4.62 18.88 3.23
CA GLN A 182 3.85 18.24 2.16
C GLN A 182 4.60 17.04 1.57
N ARG A 183 5.93 17.18 1.39
CA ARG A 183 6.79 16.13 0.82
C ARG A 183 6.83 14.90 1.72
N LEU A 184 7.12 15.10 3.00
CA LEU A 184 7.18 14.01 3.98
C LEU A 184 5.84 13.34 4.22
N LEU A 185 4.74 14.10 4.15
CA LEU A 185 3.39 13.54 4.23
C LEU A 185 3.05 12.62 3.05
N LEU A 186 3.50 12.94 1.83
CA LEU A 186 3.32 12.07 0.66
C LEU A 186 4.06 10.74 0.84
N GLU A 187 5.33 10.78 1.24
CA GLU A 187 6.13 9.58 1.51
C GLU A 187 5.52 8.73 2.62
N THR A 188 5.25 9.32 3.78
CA THR A 188 4.73 8.57 4.94
C THR A 188 3.31 8.06 4.72
N SER A 189 2.49 8.74 3.93
CA SER A 189 1.17 8.21 3.54
C SER A 189 1.30 6.99 2.62
N TRP A 190 2.18 7.05 1.62
CA TRP A 190 2.46 5.91 0.74
C TRP A 190 2.94 4.70 1.54
N GLU A 191 3.94 4.92 2.40
CA GLU A 191 4.52 3.87 3.25
C GLU A 191 3.50 3.28 4.24
N ALA A 192 2.65 4.10 4.86
CA ALA A 192 1.63 3.60 5.78
C ALA A 192 0.64 2.65 5.07
N ILE A 193 0.33 2.90 3.79
CA ILE A 193 -0.53 2.05 2.97
C ILE A 193 0.19 0.75 2.57
N GLU A 194 1.43 0.83 2.08
CA GLU A 194 2.20 -0.38 1.73
C GLU A 194 2.43 -1.30 2.93
N ARG A 195 2.67 -0.71 4.11
CA ARG A 195 2.86 -1.43 5.38
C ARG A 195 1.57 -2.08 5.90
N ALA A 196 0.41 -1.61 5.46
CA ALA A 196 -0.88 -2.27 5.70
C ALA A 196 -1.13 -3.47 4.76
N GLY A 197 -0.22 -3.76 3.83
CA GLY A 197 -0.41 -4.79 2.82
C GLY A 197 -1.45 -4.40 1.78
N ILE A 198 -1.49 -3.12 1.40
CA ILE A 198 -2.41 -2.57 0.41
C ILE A 198 -1.59 -2.00 -0.74
N ASP A 199 -1.96 -2.31 -1.99
CA ASP A 199 -1.46 -1.58 -3.16
C ASP A 199 -2.00 -0.14 -3.11
N PRO A 200 -1.15 0.90 -2.96
CA PRO A 200 -1.61 2.28 -2.86
C PRO A 200 -2.44 2.75 -4.05
N LYS A 201 -2.13 2.29 -5.28
CA LYS A 201 -2.89 2.65 -6.49
C LYS A 201 -4.31 2.05 -6.49
N SER A 202 -4.53 0.95 -5.78
CA SER A 202 -5.87 0.32 -5.67
C SER A 202 -6.89 1.16 -4.88
N LEU A 203 -6.43 2.18 -4.14
CA LEU A 203 -7.30 3.11 -3.40
C LEU A 203 -7.84 4.26 -4.27
N GLY A 204 -7.38 4.39 -5.52
CA GLY A 204 -7.87 5.41 -6.44
C GLY A 204 -9.39 5.32 -6.64
N GLY A 205 -10.09 6.45 -6.46
CA GLY A 205 -11.55 6.54 -6.52
C GLY A 205 -12.29 6.05 -5.27
N SER A 206 -11.58 5.58 -4.23
CA SER A 206 -12.20 5.11 -2.99
C SER A 206 -12.55 6.26 -2.03
N ALA A 207 -13.58 6.04 -1.19
CA ALA A 207 -13.93 6.93 -0.08
C ALA A 207 -12.95 6.77 1.10
N THR A 208 -11.66 7.03 0.84
CA THR A 208 -10.59 7.09 1.83
C THR A 208 -10.42 8.54 2.29
N GLY A 209 -10.48 8.78 3.60
CA GLY A 209 -10.30 10.12 4.19
C GLY A 209 -8.85 10.41 4.56
N VAL A 210 -8.49 11.69 4.68
CA VAL A 210 -7.16 12.19 5.04
C VAL A 210 -7.28 13.28 6.11
N PHE A 211 -6.72 13.05 7.29
CA PHE A 211 -6.83 13.93 8.45
C PHE A 211 -5.44 14.24 9.01
N VAL A 212 -5.00 15.48 8.88
CA VAL A 212 -3.62 15.88 9.19
C VAL A 212 -3.61 16.97 10.26
N GLY A 213 -2.90 16.74 11.36
CA GLY A 213 -2.52 17.79 12.30
C GLY A 213 -1.28 18.53 11.83
N ALA A 214 -1.37 19.83 11.55
CA ALA A 214 -0.23 20.62 11.07
C ALA A 214 -0.42 22.12 11.30
N ALA A 215 0.67 22.87 11.26
CA ALA A 215 0.68 24.33 11.24
C ALA A 215 1.67 24.83 10.18
N SER A 216 1.79 26.14 10.03
CA SER A 216 2.74 26.75 9.09
C SER A 216 4.17 26.43 9.52
N SER A 217 5.00 25.90 8.62
CA SER A 217 6.44 25.66 8.88
C SER A 217 7.30 26.92 8.80
N GLY A 218 6.75 28.01 8.25
CA GLY A 218 7.51 29.23 7.91
C GLY A 218 8.16 29.20 6.52
N TYR A 219 8.06 28.08 5.79
CA TYR A 219 8.73 27.88 4.51
C TYR A 219 8.35 28.89 3.42
N PHE A 220 7.13 29.42 3.45
CA PHE A 220 6.68 30.48 2.54
C PHE A 220 7.60 31.72 2.59
N GLY A 221 8.03 32.12 3.80
CA GLY A 221 8.94 33.24 4.00
C GLY A 221 10.37 32.92 3.57
N ALA A 222 10.79 31.65 3.70
CA ALA A 222 12.12 31.19 3.33
C ALA A 222 12.33 31.07 1.81
N VAL A 223 11.27 30.80 1.03
CA VAL A 223 11.34 30.61 -0.44
C VAL A 223 10.93 31.86 -1.23
N GLY A 224 10.37 32.89 -0.57
CA GLY A 224 9.92 34.12 -1.25
C GLY A 224 11.06 34.87 -1.95
N GLY A 225 11.10 34.82 -3.30
CA GLY A 225 12.07 35.59 -4.10
C GLY A 225 12.51 34.98 -5.44
N GLU A 226 12.19 33.71 -5.73
CA GLU A 226 12.58 33.08 -7.00
C GLU A 226 11.58 33.37 -8.14
N GLU A 227 12.05 34.01 -9.22
CA GLU A 227 11.27 34.29 -10.44
C GLU A 227 10.67 33.01 -11.05
N GLY A 228 9.37 32.99 -11.32
CA GLY A 228 8.68 31.89 -12.01
C GLY A 228 8.17 30.76 -11.10
N THR A 229 8.19 30.95 -9.77
CA THR A 229 7.63 29.99 -8.78
C THR A 229 6.32 30.48 -8.13
N GLU A 230 5.81 31.65 -8.52
CA GLU A 230 4.79 32.41 -7.77
C GLU A 230 3.49 31.62 -7.56
N ALA A 231 3.06 30.85 -8.56
CA ALA A 231 1.87 30.01 -8.45
C ALA A 231 2.09 28.76 -7.58
N HIS A 232 3.29 28.14 -7.66
CA HIS A 232 3.62 26.95 -6.89
C HIS A 232 3.87 27.26 -5.42
N VAL A 233 4.35 28.45 -5.08
CA VAL A 233 4.55 28.87 -3.68
C VAL A 233 3.23 28.91 -2.92
N ILE A 234 2.12 29.32 -3.57
CA ILE A 234 0.80 29.34 -2.94
C ILE A 234 0.34 27.92 -2.57
N THR A 235 0.33 27.01 -3.55
CA THR A 235 -0.13 25.62 -3.30
C THR A 235 0.88 24.81 -2.49
N GLY A 236 2.17 25.13 -2.62
CA GLY A 236 3.26 24.49 -1.89
C GLY A 236 3.27 24.80 -0.39
N ASN A 237 2.61 25.88 0.07
CA ASN A 237 2.64 26.31 1.47
C ASN A 237 1.24 26.45 2.12
N ALA A 238 0.16 26.30 1.35
CA ALA A 238 -1.19 26.34 1.91
C ALA A 238 -1.47 25.12 2.81
N LEU A 239 -1.95 25.38 4.04
CA LEU A 239 -2.25 24.30 5.01
C LEU A 239 -3.30 23.31 4.51
N SER A 240 -4.31 23.78 3.77
CA SER A 240 -5.34 22.91 3.17
C SER A 240 -4.78 21.95 2.13
N VAL A 241 -3.62 22.26 1.54
CA VAL A 241 -2.98 21.41 0.53
C VAL A 241 -2.19 20.26 1.17
N LEU A 242 -1.87 20.31 2.47
CA LEU A 242 -1.21 19.19 3.16
C LEU A 242 -2.04 17.89 3.08
N SER A 243 -3.31 17.93 3.49
CA SER A 243 -4.24 16.80 3.31
C SER A 243 -4.69 16.66 1.84
N GLY A 244 -4.97 17.78 1.18
CA GLY A 244 -5.51 17.81 -0.18
C GLY A 244 -4.57 17.19 -1.22
N ARG A 245 -3.25 17.37 -1.08
CA ARG A 245 -2.26 16.81 -2.01
C ARG A 245 -2.15 15.29 -1.86
N ILE A 246 -2.22 14.75 -0.65
CA ILE A 246 -2.29 13.29 -0.42
C ILE A 246 -3.51 12.72 -1.16
N ALA A 247 -4.68 13.33 -0.96
CA ALA A 247 -5.91 12.91 -1.62
C ALA A 247 -5.81 13.01 -3.14
N TYR A 248 -5.27 14.11 -3.66
CA TYR A 248 -5.06 14.33 -5.10
C TYR A 248 -4.13 13.28 -5.72
N THR A 249 -2.95 13.08 -5.13
CA THR A 249 -1.90 12.20 -5.67
C THR A 249 -2.32 10.73 -5.65
N LEU A 250 -3.07 10.30 -4.63
CA LEU A 250 -3.57 8.92 -4.51
C LEU A 250 -4.98 8.73 -5.12
N GLY A 251 -5.61 9.80 -5.64
CA GLY A 251 -6.95 9.75 -6.21
C GLY A 251 -8.07 9.46 -5.20
N LEU A 252 -7.92 9.85 -3.95
CA LEU A 252 -8.87 9.58 -2.86
C LEU A 252 -10.03 10.57 -2.89
N VAL A 253 -11.25 10.11 -2.61
CA VAL A 253 -12.47 10.93 -2.68
C VAL A 253 -13.22 11.05 -1.35
N GLY A 254 -12.60 10.65 -0.23
CA GLY A 254 -13.13 10.89 1.12
C GLY A 254 -12.80 12.30 1.64
N PRO A 255 -13.19 12.62 2.89
CA PRO A 255 -12.88 13.92 3.51
C PRO A 255 -11.37 14.16 3.59
N ALA A 256 -10.90 15.35 3.23
CA ALA A 256 -9.50 15.75 3.34
C ALA A 256 -9.38 17.04 4.17
N MET A 257 -8.82 16.94 5.39
CA MET A 257 -8.81 18.04 6.36
C MET A 257 -7.44 18.20 7.03
N THR A 258 -7.00 19.45 7.13
CA THR A 258 -5.87 19.85 7.95
C THR A 258 -6.39 20.61 9.17
N VAL A 259 -5.91 20.26 10.37
CA VAL A 259 -6.35 20.82 11.65
C VAL A 259 -5.17 21.40 12.41
N ASP A 260 -5.36 22.59 12.99
CA ASP A 260 -4.41 23.20 13.91
C ASP A 260 -5.06 23.48 15.27
N THR A 261 -4.73 22.65 16.25
CA THR A 261 -4.98 22.85 17.67
C THR A 261 -3.67 22.84 18.45
N ALA A 262 -2.60 23.34 17.82
CA ALA A 262 -1.23 23.32 18.34
C ALA A 262 -0.75 21.90 18.71
N CYS A 263 -0.31 21.69 19.95
CA CYS A 263 0.32 20.44 20.39
C CYS A 263 -0.63 19.23 20.38
N SER A 264 -1.95 19.44 20.27
CA SER A 264 -2.95 18.38 20.19
C SER A 264 -3.44 18.05 18.78
N SER A 265 -2.92 18.74 17.74
CA SER A 265 -3.44 18.66 16.37
C SER A 265 -3.54 17.24 15.82
N SER A 266 -2.49 16.42 15.93
CA SER A 266 -2.54 15.03 15.44
C SER A 266 -3.59 14.19 16.16
N LEU A 267 -3.79 14.35 17.48
CA LEU A 267 -4.82 13.58 18.17
C LEU A 267 -6.24 14.08 17.86
N VAL A 268 -6.42 15.38 17.59
CA VAL A 268 -7.70 15.89 17.08
C VAL A 268 -7.98 15.33 15.68
N ALA A 269 -6.97 15.30 14.80
CA ALA A 269 -7.09 14.70 13.46
C ALA A 269 -7.45 13.20 13.55
N LEU A 270 -6.80 12.44 14.44
CA LEU A 270 -7.15 11.05 14.73
C LEU A 270 -8.59 10.92 15.27
N HIS A 271 -9.01 11.79 16.19
CA HIS A 271 -10.38 11.78 16.71
C HIS A 271 -11.39 11.99 15.57
N GLN A 272 -11.16 12.96 14.69
CA GLN A 272 -12.02 13.21 13.52
C GLN A 272 -12.06 12.03 12.56
N ALA A 273 -10.92 11.39 12.28
CA ALA A 273 -10.86 10.19 11.45
C ALA A 273 -11.66 9.03 12.05
N VAL A 274 -11.56 8.83 13.38
CA VAL A 274 -12.37 7.84 14.11
C VAL A 274 -13.86 8.14 13.98
N GLN A 275 -14.28 9.40 14.09
CA GLN A 275 -15.69 9.77 13.89
C GLN A 275 -16.14 9.52 12.45
N ALA A 276 -15.35 9.92 11.44
CA ALA A 276 -15.69 9.74 10.03
C ALA A 276 -15.82 8.26 9.62
N LEU A 277 -14.96 7.39 10.18
CA LEU A 277 -15.06 5.94 9.98
C LEU A 277 -16.32 5.35 10.61
N ARG A 278 -16.70 5.84 11.80
CA ARG A 278 -17.91 5.41 12.54
C ARG A 278 -19.20 5.91 11.89
N SER A 279 -19.20 7.13 11.35
CA SER A 279 -20.33 7.71 10.63
C SER A 279 -20.49 7.14 9.22
N GLY A 280 -19.44 6.50 8.68
CA GLY A 280 -19.43 5.96 7.32
C GLY A 280 -19.11 6.99 6.24
N GLU A 281 -18.63 8.18 6.61
CA GLU A 281 -18.13 9.20 5.67
C GLU A 281 -16.89 8.73 4.91
N CYS A 282 -16.13 7.81 5.51
CA CYS A 282 -15.07 7.07 4.84
C CYS A 282 -15.05 5.60 5.26
N THR A 283 -14.35 4.78 4.48
CA THR A 283 -14.17 3.34 4.74
C THR A 283 -12.76 3.00 5.23
N VAL A 284 -11.81 3.86 4.87
CA VAL A 284 -10.40 3.86 5.28
C VAL A 284 -10.03 5.30 5.60
N ALA A 285 -9.14 5.54 6.56
CA ALA A 285 -8.63 6.88 6.85
C ALA A 285 -7.13 6.89 7.07
N LEU A 286 -6.45 7.85 6.43
CA LEU A 286 -5.11 8.28 6.81
C LEU A 286 -5.25 9.36 7.88
N ALA A 287 -4.62 9.17 9.04
CA ALA A 287 -4.68 10.11 10.14
C ALA A 287 -3.31 10.27 10.82
N GLY A 288 -2.88 11.51 11.03
CA GLY A 288 -1.55 11.77 11.53
C GLY A 288 -1.25 13.23 11.81
N GLY A 289 0.03 13.57 11.83
CA GLY A 289 0.48 14.95 11.93
C GLY A 289 1.93 15.13 11.52
N VAL A 290 2.27 16.38 11.23
CA VAL A 290 3.59 16.78 10.74
C VAL A 290 4.00 18.09 11.39
N THR A 291 5.29 18.18 11.70
CA THR A 291 5.97 19.44 12.00
C THR A 291 7.38 19.40 11.43
N VAL A 292 7.71 20.42 10.64
CA VAL A 292 9.06 20.76 10.21
C VAL A 292 9.24 22.26 10.43
N MET A 293 10.35 22.65 11.06
CA MET A 293 10.74 24.04 11.29
C MET A 293 11.59 24.52 10.12
N ALA A 294 11.05 25.33 9.22
CA ALA A 294 11.81 25.89 8.10
C ALA A 294 12.72 27.06 8.54
N ASP A 295 12.30 27.79 9.57
CA ASP A 295 13.04 28.90 10.16
C ASP A 295 13.09 28.76 11.71
N PRO A 296 14.02 29.46 12.39
CA PRO A 296 14.19 29.33 13.83
C PRO A 296 13.27 30.25 14.65
N GLY A 297 12.26 30.89 14.04
CA GLY A 297 11.42 31.92 14.67
C GLY A 297 10.65 31.41 15.90
N GLU A 298 10.26 30.15 15.93
CA GLU A 298 9.60 29.55 17.09
C GLU A 298 10.53 29.45 18.31
N PHE A 299 11.82 29.16 18.12
CA PHE A 299 12.80 29.18 19.22
C PHE A 299 12.93 30.58 19.83
N VAL A 300 12.94 31.62 18.99
CA VAL A 300 12.98 33.03 19.43
C VAL A 300 11.70 33.37 20.22
N GLY A 301 10.53 33.00 19.68
CA GLY A 301 9.23 33.27 20.32
C GLY A 301 9.08 32.56 21.68
N PHE A 302 9.41 31.28 21.76
CA PHE A 302 9.31 30.51 23.00
C PHE A 302 10.42 30.84 24.01
N SER A 303 11.58 31.34 23.56
CA SER A 303 12.58 31.92 24.45
C SER A 303 12.02 33.12 25.21
N ARG A 304 11.28 34.00 24.52
CA ARG A 304 10.61 35.14 25.17
C ARG A 304 9.55 34.74 26.19
N LEU A 305 8.89 33.61 25.96
CA LEU A 305 7.93 33.05 26.91
C LEU A 305 8.59 32.26 28.05
N ARG A 306 9.93 32.11 28.02
CA ARG A 306 10.71 31.28 28.96
C ARG A 306 10.14 29.86 29.05
N ALA A 307 9.74 29.34 27.90
CA ALA A 307 9.05 28.06 27.79
C ALA A 307 9.98 26.89 27.42
N LEU A 308 11.23 27.19 27.02
CA LEU A 308 12.19 26.19 26.55
C LEU A 308 13.08 25.69 27.69
N SER A 309 13.44 24.41 27.65
CA SER A 309 14.51 23.89 28.52
C SER A 309 15.86 24.46 28.08
N ALA A 310 16.70 24.84 29.04
CA ALA A 310 18.04 25.38 28.76
C ALA A 310 18.96 24.35 28.07
N ASP A 311 18.71 23.05 28.25
CA ASP A 311 19.47 21.94 27.63
C ASP A 311 18.72 21.29 26.45
N GLY A 312 17.64 21.92 25.97
CA GLY A 312 16.83 21.44 24.85
C GLY A 312 16.08 20.11 25.10
N ARG A 313 16.07 19.56 26.32
CA ARG A 313 15.43 18.26 26.64
C ARG A 313 14.11 18.42 27.38
N CYS A 314 13.15 17.55 27.06
CA CYS A 314 11.91 17.43 27.82
C CYS A 314 12.12 16.52 29.05
N LYS A 315 12.36 17.11 30.22
CA LYS A 315 12.56 16.40 31.49
C LYS A 315 11.23 16.04 32.17
N ALA A 316 10.38 15.32 31.45
CA ALA A 316 8.99 15.08 31.82
C ALA A 316 8.84 14.43 33.22
N PHE A 317 8.10 15.11 34.10
CA PHE A 317 7.79 14.73 35.48
C PHE A 317 8.99 14.63 36.43
N ALA A 318 10.17 15.10 36.00
CA ALA A 318 11.35 15.19 36.84
C ALA A 318 11.30 16.43 37.75
N ASP A 319 12.05 16.42 38.86
CA ASP A 319 12.18 17.60 39.70
C ASP A 319 12.92 18.75 38.98
N GLY A 320 13.84 18.40 38.08
CA GLY A 320 14.59 19.34 37.22
C GLY A 320 13.85 19.80 35.95
N ALA A 321 12.54 19.63 35.87
CA ALA A 321 11.71 20.09 34.75
C ALA A 321 11.69 21.64 34.67
N ASP A 322 12.24 22.20 33.60
CA ASP A 322 12.47 23.65 33.41
C ASP A 322 11.89 24.20 32.09
N GLY A 323 11.31 23.35 31.24
CA GLY A 323 10.74 23.77 29.96
C GLY A 323 10.68 22.64 28.94
N MET A 324 10.18 22.95 27.75
CA MET A 324 10.12 22.00 26.64
C MET A 324 11.38 22.02 25.79
N GLY A 325 11.82 20.85 25.35
CA GLY A 325 12.71 20.69 24.20
C GLY A 325 11.90 20.69 22.91
N MET A 326 12.22 21.54 21.94
CA MET A 326 11.53 21.53 20.65
C MET A 326 11.98 20.35 19.79
N GLY A 327 11.06 19.81 19.00
CA GLY A 327 11.35 18.72 18.07
C GLY A 327 10.48 18.76 16.82
N GLU A 328 10.94 18.06 15.80
CA GLU A 328 10.23 17.84 14.54
C GLU A 328 9.71 16.41 14.46
N GLY A 329 8.81 16.16 13.51
CA GLY A 329 8.36 14.80 13.28
C GLY A 329 7.22 14.70 12.29
N VAL A 330 7.08 13.50 11.73
CA VAL A 330 5.92 13.11 10.92
C VAL A 330 5.47 11.74 11.39
N GLY A 331 4.17 11.57 11.64
CA GLY A 331 3.58 10.27 11.89
C GLY A 331 2.27 10.13 11.13
N MET A 332 2.06 8.99 10.48
CA MET A 332 0.86 8.68 9.72
C MET A 332 0.36 7.28 10.05
N LEU A 333 -0.93 7.16 10.36
CA LEU A 333 -1.62 5.90 10.62
C LEU A 333 -2.64 5.63 9.51
N LEU A 334 -2.79 4.37 9.13
CA LEU A 334 -3.90 3.90 8.31
C LEU A 334 -4.92 3.18 9.20
N LEU A 335 -6.16 3.65 9.14
CA LEU A 335 -7.24 3.26 10.03
C LEU A 335 -8.40 2.63 9.23
N GLU A 336 -8.95 1.54 9.76
CA GLU A 336 -10.19 0.94 9.29
C GLU A 336 -11.09 0.61 10.48
N ARG A 337 -12.40 0.47 10.24
CA ARG A 337 -13.28 -0.17 11.22
C ARG A 337 -12.77 -1.59 11.51
N LEU A 338 -12.72 -2.00 12.79
CA LEU A 338 -12.15 -3.29 13.18
C LEU A 338 -12.84 -4.47 12.48
N SER A 339 -14.17 -4.43 12.34
CA SER A 339 -14.93 -5.47 11.64
C SER A 339 -14.53 -5.60 10.17
N GLU A 340 -14.31 -4.49 9.48
CA GLU A 340 -13.87 -4.45 8.08
C GLU A 340 -12.43 -4.92 7.92
N ALA A 341 -11.54 -4.52 8.82
CA ALA A 341 -10.17 -5.00 8.85
C ALA A 341 -10.12 -6.52 8.99
N GLN A 342 -10.93 -7.09 9.90
CA GLN A 342 -11.04 -8.54 10.09
C GLN A 342 -11.65 -9.24 8.86
N ARG A 343 -12.74 -8.69 8.30
CA ARG A 343 -13.40 -9.21 7.09
C ARG A 343 -12.45 -9.29 5.89
N LYS A 344 -11.54 -8.31 5.77
CA LYS A 344 -10.54 -8.24 4.70
C LYS A 344 -9.24 -9.00 5.04
N GLY A 345 -9.17 -9.70 6.18
CA GLY A 345 -7.96 -10.41 6.61
C GLY A 345 -6.75 -9.49 6.87
N ARG A 346 -6.97 -8.23 7.23
CA ARG A 346 -5.90 -7.27 7.50
C ARG A 346 -5.13 -7.64 8.77
N ARG A 347 -3.81 -7.40 8.76
CA ARG A 347 -3.03 -7.38 10.00
C ARG A 347 -3.44 -6.17 10.83
N ILE A 348 -3.86 -6.41 12.06
CA ILE A 348 -4.22 -5.35 13.02
C ILE A 348 -3.01 -5.12 13.94
N LEU A 349 -2.52 -3.89 13.98
CA LEU A 349 -1.34 -3.50 14.76
C LEU A 349 -1.71 -3.12 16.20
N GLY A 350 -2.91 -2.55 16.37
CA GLY A 350 -3.51 -2.10 17.62
C GLY A 350 -4.91 -1.55 17.34
N VAL A 351 -5.65 -1.20 18.39
CA VAL A 351 -7.05 -0.77 18.29
C VAL A 351 -7.27 0.53 19.06
N ILE A 352 -7.90 1.52 18.42
CA ILE A 352 -8.41 2.71 19.09
C ILE A 352 -9.81 2.39 19.61
N ARG A 353 -9.95 2.32 20.94
CA ARG A 353 -11.20 1.98 21.63
C ARG A 353 -12.11 3.17 21.85
N GLY A 354 -11.54 4.31 22.22
CA GLY A 354 -12.28 5.53 22.47
C GLY A 354 -11.37 6.75 22.44
N SER A 355 -11.99 7.91 22.24
CA SER A 355 -11.32 9.19 22.24
C SER A 355 -12.27 10.29 22.67
N ALA A 356 -11.74 11.37 23.25
CA ALA A 356 -12.49 12.55 23.58
C ALA A 356 -11.65 13.82 23.38
N VAL A 357 -12.32 14.91 23.06
CA VAL A 357 -11.74 16.25 22.90
C VAL A 357 -12.53 17.23 23.78
N ASN A 358 -11.85 18.12 24.50
CA ASN A 358 -12.51 19.24 25.20
C ASN A 358 -11.65 20.51 25.19
N GLN A 359 -12.07 21.51 25.97
CA GLN A 359 -11.41 22.81 26.10
C GLN A 359 -11.24 23.19 27.58
N ASP A 360 -10.11 23.82 27.90
CA ASP A 360 -9.80 24.38 29.22
C ASP A 360 -10.72 25.54 29.60
N GLY A 361 -11.24 26.27 28.60
CA GLY A 361 -12.12 27.41 28.82
C GLY A 361 -11.41 28.59 29.48
N ALA A 362 -12.06 29.24 30.44
CA ALA A 362 -11.49 30.39 31.15
C ALA A 362 -10.51 29.96 32.25
N SER A 363 -9.33 29.44 31.86
CA SER A 363 -8.25 29.03 32.77
C SER A 363 -7.43 30.24 33.30
N ASN A 364 -6.37 29.99 34.08
CA ASN A 364 -5.45 31.01 34.60
C ASN A 364 -4.50 31.59 33.52
N GLY A 365 -5.09 32.08 32.43
CA GLY A 365 -4.43 32.63 31.25
C GLY A 365 -4.47 31.66 30.08
N LEU A 366 -4.51 32.20 28.86
CA LEU A 366 -4.79 31.47 27.62
C LEU A 366 -3.93 30.20 27.43
N SER A 367 -2.64 30.27 27.78
CA SER A 367 -1.68 29.18 27.62
C SER A 367 -1.48 28.32 28.87
N ALA A 368 -2.19 28.60 29.97
CA ALA A 368 -2.07 27.83 31.20
C ALA A 368 -3.00 26.59 31.13
N PRO A 369 -2.46 25.38 31.37
CA PRO A 369 -3.27 24.16 31.37
C PRO A 369 -4.25 24.12 32.55
N ASN A 370 -5.28 23.29 32.46
CA ASN A 370 -6.30 23.15 33.51
C ASN A 370 -6.54 21.68 33.91
N GLY A 371 -6.20 21.31 35.16
CA GLY A 371 -6.31 19.94 35.67
C GLY A 371 -7.74 19.36 35.60
N PRO A 372 -8.79 20.07 36.06
CA PRO A 372 -10.17 19.59 35.95
C PRO A 372 -10.61 19.31 34.51
N SER A 373 -10.13 20.09 33.53
CA SER A 373 -10.40 19.85 32.12
C SER A 373 -9.70 18.59 31.60
N GLN A 374 -8.46 18.34 32.02
CA GLN A 374 -7.73 17.11 31.72
C GLN A 374 -8.41 15.87 32.35
N GLN A 375 -8.87 15.95 33.60
CA GLN A 375 -9.65 14.88 34.24
C GLN A 375 -10.92 14.57 33.45
N ARG A 376 -11.67 15.60 33.03
CA ARG A 376 -12.91 15.44 32.24
C ARG A 376 -12.67 14.77 30.90
N VAL A 377 -11.60 15.12 30.17
CA VAL A 377 -11.33 14.50 28.86
C VAL A 377 -10.90 13.04 29.00
N ILE A 378 -10.13 12.71 30.04
CA ILE A 378 -9.77 11.32 30.38
C ILE A 378 -11.03 10.50 30.64
N LEU A 379 -11.90 10.97 31.54
CA LEU A 379 -13.14 10.28 31.89
C LEU A 379 -14.09 10.14 30.69
N SER A 380 -14.15 11.15 29.82
CA SER A 380 -14.95 11.09 28.59
C SER A 380 -14.40 10.07 27.58
N ALA A 381 -13.08 9.98 27.42
CA ALA A 381 -12.46 8.99 26.55
C ALA A 381 -12.67 7.56 27.05
N LEU A 382 -12.58 7.34 28.37
CA LEU A 382 -12.92 6.07 29.02
C LEU A 382 -14.40 5.71 28.83
N ALA A 383 -15.31 6.67 29.01
CA ALA A 383 -16.73 6.47 28.76
C ALA A 383 -17.01 6.11 27.28
N ASN A 384 -16.39 6.82 26.34
CA ASN A 384 -16.49 6.52 24.90
C ASN A 384 -15.90 5.15 24.52
N ALA A 385 -14.91 4.67 25.29
CA ALA A 385 -14.34 3.32 25.14
C ALA A 385 -15.15 2.23 25.86
N GLN A 386 -16.11 2.61 26.71
CA GLN A 386 -16.85 1.75 27.64
C GLN A 386 -15.92 1.01 28.61
N LEU A 387 -14.96 1.72 29.19
CA LEU A 387 -13.95 1.19 30.10
C LEU A 387 -13.93 1.95 31.43
N SER A 388 -13.43 1.30 32.47
CA SER A 388 -13.08 1.94 33.74
C SER A 388 -11.63 2.42 33.72
N ALA A 389 -11.28 3.35 34.62
CA ALA A 389 -9.90 3.80 34.75
C ALA A 389 -8.95 2.64 35.13
N SER A 390 -9.45 1.68 35.92
CA SER A 390 -8.69 0.49 36.30
C SER A 390 -8.37 -0.44 35.13
N ASP A 391 -8.99 -0.27 33.95
CA ASP A 391 -8.75 -1.07 32.74
C ASP A 391 -7.54 -0.64 31.92
N VAL A 392 -6.95 0.53 32.21
CA VAL A 392 -5.78 1.06 31.51
C VAL A 392 -4.52 0.77 32.31
N ASP A 393 -3.45 0.33 31.66
CA ASP A 393 -2.22 -0.10 32.32
C ASP A 393 -1.13 0.97 32.32
N ALA A 394 -1.09 1.79 31.26
CA ALA A 394 -0.10 2.83 31.08
C ALA A 394 -0.72 4.10 30.46
N VAL A 395 -0.08 5.24 30.68
CA VAL A 395 -0.36 6.50 29.98
C VAL A 395 0.91 7.03 29.35
N GLU A 396 0.83 7.21 28.03
CA GLU A 396 1.73 8.08 27.27
C GLU A 396 1.21 9.51 27.38
N ALA A 397 1.90 10.29 28.21
CA ALA A 397 1.45 11.61 28.61
C ALA A 397 1.72 12.69 27.57
N HIS A 398 1.12 13.86 27.79
CA HIS A 398 1.57 15.07 27.13
C HIS A 398 2.99 15.43 27.62
N GLY A 399 3.25 15.43 28.93
CA GLY A 399 4.57 15.38 29.58
C GLY A 399 5.64 16.19 28.86
N THR A 400 5.53 17.51 28.91
CA THR A 400 6.40 18.44 28.16
C THR A 400 7.67 18.82 28.93
N GLY A 401 7.80 18.44 30.20
CA GLY A 401 8.95 18.84 31.01
C GLY A 401 8.80 20.24 31.58
N THR A 402 7.57 20.76 31.67
CA THR A 402 7.32 22.13 32.17
C THR A 402 7.03 22.11 33.66
N SER A 403 7.61 23.07 34.40
CA SER A 403 7.48 23.17 35.86
C SER A 403 6.03 23.32 36.36
N LEU A 404 5.15 23.92 35.54
CA LEU A 404 3.72 24.07 35.85
C LEU A 404 2.86 22.95 35.26
N GLY A 405 3.11 22.55 34.02
CA GLY A 405 2.24 21.61 33.30
C GLY A 405 2.36 20.17 33.80
N ASP A 406 3.57 19.72 34.10
CA ASP A 406 3.80 18.34 34.53
C ASP A 406 3.09 18.02 35.87
N PRO A 407 3.10 18.91 36.90
CA PRO A 407 2.32 18.67 38.10
C PRO A 407 0.81 18.66 37.89
N ILE A 408 0.28 19.50 36.99
CA ILE A 408 -1.15 19.55 36.66
C ILE A 408 -1.57 18.25 35.99
N GLU A 409 -0.80 17.76 35.02
CA GLU A 409 -1.08 16.49 34.33
C GLU A 409 -0.98 15.29 35.28
N ALA A 410 0.10 15.20 36.07
CA ALA A 410 0.25 14.12 37.04
C ALA A 410 -0.89 14.13 38.06
N GLY A 411 -1.33 15.31 38.52
CA GLY A 411 -2.48 15.47 39.39
C GLY A 411 -3.78 14.97 38.76
N ALA A 412 -4.04 15.30 37.49
CA ALA A 412 -5.21 14.81 36.76
C ALA A 412 -5.21 13.28 36.60
N LEU A 413 -4.04 12.68 36.35
CA LEU A 413 -3.89 11.23 36.26
C LEU A 413 -4.07 10.55 37.62
N LEU A 414 -3.51 11.13 38.70
CA LEU A 414 -3.70 10.64 40.06
C LEU A 414 -5.18 10.68 40.48
N ALA A 415 -5.89 11.76 40.16
CA ALA A 415 -7.32 11.94 40.47
C ALA A 415 -8.26 11.03 39.65
N THR A 416 -7.78 10.49 38.52
CA THR A 416 -8.56 9.60 37.65
C THR A 416 -8.03 8.16 37.71
N TYR A 417 -6.98 7.85 36.97
CA TYR A 417 -6.36 6.53 36.89
C TYR A 417 -5.70 6.05 38.19
N GLY A 418 -5.24 6.98 39.04
CA GLY A 418 -4.57 6.66 40.30
C GLY A 418 -5.48 6.17 41.42
N GLN A 419 -6.80 6.27 41.25
CA GLN A 419 -7.80 5.90 42.26
C GLN A 419 -8.25 4.43 42.11
N ASP A 420 -8.64 3.81 43.23
CA ASP A 420 -9.26 2.47 43.29
C ASP A 420 -8.52 1.38 42.49
N ARG A 421 -7.18 1.34 42.55
CA ARG A 421 -6.36 0.43 41.75
C ARG A 421 -5.26 -0.31 42.54
N ASP A 422 -5.25 -1.64 42.40
CA ASP A 422 -4.26 -2.51 43.06
C ASP A 422 -2.86 -2.45 42.43
N ARG A 423 -2.81 -2.30 41.10
CA ARG A 423 -1.56 -2.19 40.34
C ARG A 423 -1.28 -0.71 40.04
N PRO A 424 -0.02 -0.28 39.92
CA PRO A 424 0.22 1.09 39.49
C PRO A 424 -0.23 1.30 38.03
N LEU A 425 -0.68 2.52 37.72
CA LEU A 425 -0.65 3.03 36.35
C LEU A 425 0.79 3.43 36.02
N TRP A 426 1.32 2.96 34.89
CA TRP A 426 2.65 3.34 34.41
C TRP A 426 2.59 4.65 33.61
N LEU A 427 3.50 5.57 33.88
CA LEU A 427 3.53 6.90 33.26
C LEU A 427 4.87 7.17 32.57
N GLY A 428 4.83 7.68 31.34
CA GLY A 428 6.01 8.15 30.62
C GLY A 428 5.64 9.09 29.46
N SER A 429 6.66 9.62 28.78
CA SER A 429 6.49 10.50 27.61
C SER A 429 7.55 10.19 26.56
N VAL A 430 7.16 10.10 25.29
CA VAL A 430 8.08 9.96 24.14
C VAL A 430 8.94 11.20 23.96
N LYS A 431 8.49 12.35 24.47
CA LYS A 431 9.18 13.64 24.33
C LYS A 431 10.53 13.66 25.03
N SER A 432 10.73 12.81 26.05
CA SER A 432 12.04 12.68 26.70
C SER A 432 13.11 12.09 25.77
N ASN A 433 12.72 11.47 24.65
CA ASN A 433 13.64 10.86 23.69
C ASN A 433 13.81 11.71 22.43
N ILE A 434 12.71 12.27 21.90
CA ILE A 434 12.70 12.94 20.58
C ILE A 434 12.37 14.43 20.65
N GLY A 435 12.22 15.00 21.84
CA GLY A 435 11.71 16.34 22.05
C GLY A 435 10.20 16.45 21.77
N HIS A 436 9.66 17.66 21.89
CA HIS A 436 8.28 17.94 21.59
C HIS A 436 8.09 18.12 20.08
N ALA A 437 7.67 17.07 19.37
CA ALA A 437 7.33 17.07 17.94
C ALA A 437 6.05 17.86 17.57
N GLN A 438 5.70 18.89 18.35
CA GLN A 438 4.60 19.83 18.15
C GLN A 438 3.29 19.19 17.62
N GLN A 439 2.83 19.53 16.43
CA GLN A 439 1.58 19.00 15.85
C GLN A 439 1.64 17.48 15.60
N ALA A 440 2.83 16.90 15.42
CA ALA A 440 3.07 15.46 15.29
C ALA A 440 3.31 14.73 16.63
N ALA A 441 3.32 15.42 17.77
CA ALA A 441 3.67 14.82 19.06
C ALA A 441 2.67 13.76 19.54
N GLY A 442 1.38 13.98 19.29
CA GLY A 442 0.32 13.04 19.67
C GLY A 442 0.45 11.69 18.97
N VAL A 443 0.57 11.71 17.64
CA VAL A 443 0.73 10.48 16.84
C VAL A 443 2.04 9.75 17.16
N ALA A 444 3.12 10.45 17.54
CA ALA A 444 4.34 9.81 18.04
C ALA A 444 4.07 8.96 19.29
N GLY A 445 3.27 9.47 20.21
CA GLY A 445 2.83 8.75 21.40
C GLY A 445 1.98 7.51 21.07
N VAL A 446 1.08 7.61 20.08
CA VAL A 446 0.29 6.46 19.60
C VAL A 446 1.21 5.39 19.00
N ILE A 447 2.15 5.78 18.13
CA ILE A 447 3.11 4.86 17.52
C ILE A 447 3.94 4.15 18.60
N LYS A 448 4.47 4.90 19.58
CA LYS A 448 5.20 4.32 20.72
C LYS A 448 4.36 3.26 21.46
N MET A 449 3.09 3.56 21.76
CA MET A 449 2.23 2.62 22.48
C MET A 449 1.87 1.38 21.64
N VAL A 450 1.65 1.53 20.34
CA VAL A 450 1.45 0.38 19.44
C VAL A 450 2.70 -0.50 19.39
N MET A 451 3.90 0.08 19.27
CA MET A 451 5.15 -0.68 19.30
C MET A 451 5.40 -1.37 20.64
N ALA A 452 5.07 -0.70 21.76
CA ALA A 452 5.14 -1.28 23.10
C ALA A 452 4.21 -2.50 23.26
N LEU A 453 2.98 -2.43 22.72
CA LEU A 453 2.03 -3.54 22.70
C LEU A 453 2.55 -4.73 21.88
N GLN A 454 3.14 -4.47 20.71
CA GLN A 454 3.67 -5.53 19.84
C GLN A 454 4.91 -6.21 20.42
N ASN A 455 5.79 -5.46 21.05
CA ASN A 455 7.03 -5.97 21.63
C ASN A 455 6.86 -6.45 23.09
N GLY A 456 5.71 -6.18 23.70
CA GLY A 456 5.41 -6.62 25.06
C GLY A 456 6.28 -5.94 26.13
N VAL A 457 6.70 -4.69 25.91
CA VAL A 457 7.57 -3.92 26.82
C VAL A 457 7.13 -2.46 26.85
N LEU A 458 7.08 -1.87 28.05
CA LEU A 458 6.98 -0.43 28.26
C LEU A 458 8.39 0.15 28.40
N PRO A 459 8.87 1.00 27.47
CA PRO A 459 10.20 1.60 27.57
C PRO A 459 10.25 2.67 28.67
N LYS A 460 11.44 2.85 29.26
CA LYS A 460 11.66 3.91 30.26
C LYS A 460 11.44 5.32 29.68
N THR A 461 11.03 6.25 30.53
CA THR A 461 11.04 7.69 30.25
C THR A 461 12.38 8.26 30.71
N LEU A 462 13.01 9.13 29.91
CA LEU A 462 14.34 9.67 30.21
C LEU A 462 14.25 10.86 31.18
N HIS A 463 15.38 11.13 31.85
CA HIS A 463 15.60 12.26 32.76
C HIS A 463 14.71 12.32 34.01
N ALA A 464 14.02 11.23 34.33
CA ALA A 464 13.08 11.13 35.45
C ALA A 464 13.64 10.32 36.64
N ASP A 465 14.95 10.36 36.88
CA ASP A 465 15.59 9.65 38.00
C ASP A 465 15.07 10.14 39.36
N GLU A 466 14.81 11.45 39.48
CA GLU A 466 14.17 12.08 40.63
C GLU A 466 12.79 12.63 40.22
N PRO A 467 11.68 11.98 40.64
CA PRO A 467 10.33 12.46 40.36
C PRO A 467 10.07 13.83 41.00
N SER A 468 9.27 14.67 40.33
CA SER A 468 8.99 16.03 40.79
C SER A 468 8.40 16.08 42.21
N SER A 469 9.01 16.89 43.07
CA SER A 469 8.54 17.17 44.44
C SER A 469 7.25 18.01 44.48
N HIS A 470 6.86 18.59 43.35
CA HIS A 470 5.64 19.38 43.20
C HIS A 470 4.37 18.53 43.02
N VAL A 471 4.53 17.20 42.90
CA VAL A 471 3.46 16.21 42.75
C VAL A 471 3.35 15.36 44.02
N ASP A 472 2.13 15.21 44.55
CA ASP A 472 1.87 14.25 45.64
C ASP A 472 1.66 12.83 45.07
N TRP A 473 2.75 12.14 44.74
CA TRP A 473 2.74 10.76 44.23
C TRP A 473 2.14 9.73 45.20
N THR A 474 1.84 10.12 46.44
CA THR A 474 1.20 9.24 47.44
C THR A 474 -0.32 9.32 47.43
N SER A 475 -0.90 10.31 46.73
CA SER A 475 -2.36 10.50 46.59
C SER A 475 -3.08 9.46 45.72
N GLY A 476 -2.33 8.62 45.00
CA GLY A 476 -2.86 7.58 44.13
C GLY A 476 -1.76 6.64 43.64
N ASN A 477 -2.15 5.58 42.94
CA ASN A 477 -1.23 4.53 42.48
C ASN A 477 -0.75 4.79 41.04
N VAL A 478 -0.01 5.88 40.83
CA VAL A 478 0.66 6.20 39.56
C VAL A 478 2.17 6.14 39.76
N ARG A 479 2.91 5.56 38.80
CA ARG A 479 4.37 5.37 38.88
C ARG A 479 5.04 5.71 37.55
N LEU A 480 6.11 6.50 37.61
CA LEU A 480 6.94 6.81 36.44
C LEU A 480 7.70 5.56 35.96
N LEU A 481 7.82 5.42 34.65
CA LEU A 481 8.62 4.39 34.00
C LEU A 481 10.12 4.75 34.07
N GLN A 482 10.70 4.71 35.27
CA GLN A 482 12.14 4.98 35.45
C GLN A 482 13.03 3.85 34.88
N GLU A 483 12.47 2.65 34.79
CA GLU A 483 13.06 1.47 34.16
C GLU A 483 12.05 0.85 33.19
N SER A 484 12.54 0.17 32.17
CA SER A 484 11.70 -0.58 31.24
C SER A 484 10.96 -1.71 31.98
N ARG A 485 9.73 -2.01 31.57
CA ARG A 485 8.87 -3.01 32.21
C ARG A 485 8.28 -3.98 31.20
N ASP A 486 8.27 -5.26 31.54
CA ASP A 486 7.53 -6.26 30.78
C ASP A 486 6.03 -5.93 30.77
N TRP A 487 5.44 -6.03 29.60
CA TRP A 487 4.01 -5.82 29.34
C TRP A 487 3.50 -6.90 28.39
N LEU A 488 3.71 -8.14 28.78
CA LEU A 488 3.41 -9.33 27.99
C LEU A 488 1.89 -9.58 27.87
N PRO A 489 1.42 -10.19 26.76
CA PRO A 489 0.03 -10.63 26.64
C PRO A 489 -0.38 -11.58 27.79
N GLY A 490 -1.64 -11.50 28.21
CA GLY A 490 -2.18 -12.34 29.29
C GLY A 490 -3.71 -12.36 29.31
N GLU A 491 -4.31 -12.82 30.42
CA GLU A 491 -5.78 -12.86 30.57
C GLU A 491 -6.43 -11.47 30.50
N ARG A 492 -5.70 -10.45 30.95
CA ARG A 492 -6.16 -9.06 30.95
C ARG A 492 -5.68 -8.36 29.67
N THR A 493 -6.63 -7.78 28.95
CA THR A 493 -6.34 -7.00 27.75
C THR A 493 -5.46 -5.79 28.08
N ARG A 494 -4.35 -5.66 27.37
CA ARG A 494 -3.40 -4.56 27.53
C ARG A 494 -3.94 -3.28 26.90
N ARG A 495 -3.93 -2.19 27.66
CA ARG A 495 -4.45 -0.87 27.23
C ARG A 495 -3.59 0.28 27.69
N ALA A 496 -3.48 1.31 26.86
CA ALA A 496 -2.80 2.56 27.19
C ALA A 496 -3.66 3.79 26.85
N GLY A 497 -3.57 4.82 27.69
CA GLY A 497 -4.05 6.17 27.36
C GLY A 497 -2.97 6.97 26.64
N VAL A 498 -3.35 7.84 25.70
CA VAL A 498 -2.44 8.79 25.03
C VAL A 498 -3.04 10.20 25.14
N SER A 499 -2.28 11.12 25.74
CA SER A 499 -2.72 12.50 26.00
C SER A 499 -1.99 13.51 25.11
N ALA A 500 -2.71 14.53 24.65
CA ALA A 500 -2.11 15.73 24.09
C ALA A 500 -2.93 16.98 24.44
N PHE A 501 -2.25 18.01 24.96
CA PHE A 501 -2.87 19.24 25.44
C PHE A 501 -2.27 20.42 24.67
N GLY A 502 -3.11 21.11 23.90
CA GLY A 502 -2.67 22.24 23.08
C GLY A 502 -2.53 23.51 23.90
N ILE A 503 -1.55 24.35 23.57
CA ILE A 503 -1.37 25.68 24.21
C ILE A 503 -2.60 26.60 24.03
N SER A 504 -3.51 26.28 23.11
CA SER A 504 -4.80 26.96 22.93
C SER A 504 -5.90 26.47 23.89
N GLY A 505 -5.59 25.55 24.80
CA GLY A 505 -6.51 24.93 25.76
C GLY A 505 -7.25 23.69 25.24
N THR A 506 -7.02 23.28 23.98
CA THR A 506 -7.71 22.09 23.42
C THR A 506 -7.02 20.81 23.85
N ASN A 507 -7.73 19.98 24.62
CA ASN A 507 -7.23 18.72 25.16
C ASN A 507 -7.80 17.52 24.42
N VAL A 508 -6.97 16.48 24.24
CA VAL A 508 -7.39 15.20 23.68
C VAL A 508 -6.85 14.05 24.52
N HIS A 509 -7.69 13.04 24.73
CA HIS A 509 -7.27 11.76 25.29
C HIS A 509 -7.80 10.60 24.43
N LEU A 510 -6.93 9.65 24.11
CA LEU A 510 -7.20 8.46 23.29
C LEU A 510 -6.91 7.20 24.11
N ILE A 511 -7.71 6.15 23.92
CA ILE A 511 -7.48 4.82 24.49
C ILE A 511 -7.07 3.85 23.39
N VAL A 512 -5.85 3.33 23.49
CA VAL A 512 -5.28 2.31 22.60
C VAL A 512 -5.30 0.96 23.30
N GLU A 513 -5.66 -0.09 22.57
CA GLU A 513 -5.79 -1.47 23.05
C GLU A 513 -4.98 -2.41 22.15
N GLU A 514 -4.49 -3.52 22.71
CA GLU A 514 -3.82 -4.56 21.93
C GLU A 514 -4.71 -5.11 20.81
N ALA A 515 -4.08 -5.54 19.72
CA ALA A 515 -4.79 -6.21 18.64
C ALA A 515 -5.48 -7.49 19.16
N PRO A 516 -6.71 -7.81 18.69
CA PRO A 516 -7.34 -9.07 19.04
C PRO A 516 -6.45 -10.23 18.58
N THR A 517 -6.40 -11.31 19.38
CA THR A 517 -5.69 -12.53 18.97
C THR A 517 -6.20 -12.96 17.61
N ALA A 518 -5.28 -13.17 16.66
CA ALA A 518 -5.63 -13.57 15.30
C ALA A 518 -6.43 -14.88 15.36
N VAL A 519 -7.76 -14.78 15.22
CA VAL A 519 -8.57 -15.95 14.91
C VAL A 519 -8.20 -16.27 13.48
N THR A 520 -7.51 -17.38 13.28
CA THR A 520 -7.29 -17.94 11.95
C THR A 520 -8.66 -18.35 11.44
N VAL A 521 -9.37 -17.41 10.81
CA VAL A 521 -10.54 -17.72 10.02
C VAL A 521 -9.98 -18.41 8.78
N GLN A 522 -9.83 -19.73 8.86
CA GLN A 522 -9.75 -20.54 7.65
C GLN A 522 -11.11 -20.36 6.98
N ASP A 523 -11.20 -19.43 6.04
CA ASP A 523 -12.39 -19.35 5.20
C ASP A 523 -12.41 -20.62 4.34
N PRO A 524 -13.35 -21.56 4.55
CA PRO A 524 -13.35 -22.83 3.84
C PRO A 524 -13.65 -22.66 2.34
N GLN A 525 -14.01 -21.45 1.90
CA GLN A 525 -14.48 -21.17 0.54
C GLN A 525 -13.41 -20.63 -0.43
N ASP A 526 -12.22 -20.27 0.04
CA ASP A 526 -11.21 -19.56 -0.79
C ASP A 526 -10.01 -20.41 -1.22
N SER A 527 -10.02 -21.74 -1.04
CA SER A 527 -9.05 -22.60 -1.71
C SER A 527 -9.46 -22.82 -3.17
N ALA A 528 -9.40 -21.76 -3.98
CA ALA A 528 -9.36 -21.94 -5.43
C ALA A 528 -8.23 -22.94 -5.74
N GLU A 529 -8.52 -23.95 -6.56
CA GLU A 529 -7.48 -24.91 -6.94
C GLU A 529 -6.31 -24.16 -7.59
N PRO A 530 -5.06 -24.45 -7.19
CA PRO A 530 -3.91 -23.77 -7.75
C PRO A 530 -3.83 -24.04 -9.24
N VAL A 531 -3.56 -23.00 -10.03
CA VAL A 531 -3.36 -23.13 -11.48
C VAL A 531 -2.20 -24.07 -11.78
N LEU A 532 -1.13 -23.98 -10.98
CA LEU A 532 0.07 -24.82 -11.03
C LEU A 532 0.44 -25.32 -9.63
N THR A 533 0.85 -26.58 -9.54
CA THR A 533 1.40 -27.22 -8.34
C THR A 533 2.89 -27.50 -8.55
N GLY A 534 3.70 -27.33 -7.50
CA GLY A 534 5.15 -27.59 -7.57
C GLY A 534 5.96 -26.59 -8.41
N ALA A 535 5.35 -25.51 -8.91
CA ALA A 535 6.01 -24.49 -9.72
C ALA A 535 7.02 -23.64 -8.92
N SER A 536 8.07 -23.19 -9.59
CA SER A 536 9.02 -22.22 -9.04
C SER A 536 8.32 -20.88 -8.75
N VAL A 537 8.33 -20.47 -7.48
CA VAL A 537 7.71 -19.22 -7.03
C VAL A 537 8.40 -18.00 -7.64
N ALA A 538 7.62 -17.08 -8.24
CA ALA A 538 8.08 -15.85 -8.86
C ALA A 538 8.04 -14.64 -7.90
N TRP A 539 9.11 -13.85 -7.87
CA TRP A 539 9.19 -12.61 -7.09
C TRP A 539 9.13 -11.40 -8.02
N PRO A 540 7.94 -10.80 -8.23
CA PRO A 540 7.80 -9.56 -8.98
C PRO A 540 8.30 -8.37 -8.14
N ILE A 541 9.01 -7.45 -8.78
CA ILE A 541 9.57 -6.25 -8.17
C ILE A 541 9.39 -5.12 -9.15
N SER A 542 9.07 -3.92 -8.66
CA SER A 542 8.97 -2.76 -9.52
C SER A 542 9.54 -1.49 -8.88
N GLY A 543 9.85 -0.51 -9.73
CA GLY A 543 10.27 0.83 -9.38
C GLY A 543 9.78 1.84 -10.43
N SER A 544 9.62 3.10 -10.04
CA SER A 544 9.26 4.20 -10.95
C SER A 544 10.39 4.58 -11.90
N SER A 545 11.63 4.27 -11.53
CA SER A 545 12.83 4.41 -12.36
C SER A 545 13.69 3.14 -12.29
N ALA A 546 14.70 3.06 -13.15
CA ALA A 546 15.69 2.00 -13.10
C ALA A 546 16.47 2.00 -11.77
N GLU A 547 16.82 3.18 -11.22
CA GLU A 547 17.48 3.25 -9.91
C GLU A 547 16.54 2.82 -8.78
N ALA A 548 15.26 3.19 -8.84
CA ALA A 548 14.27 2.79 -7.83
C ALA A 548 14.08 1.26 -7.82
N LEU A 549 14.03 0.61 -8.99
CA LEU A 549 13.97 -0.84 -9.11
C LEU A 549 15.22 -1.50 -8.50
N ALA A 550 16.40 -0.97 -8.80
CA ALA A 550 17.65 -1.48 -8.25
C ALA A 550 17.71 -1.33 -6.72
N GLY A 551 17.32 -0.17 -6.20
CA GLY A 551 17.25 0.10 -4.76
C GLY A 551 16.24 -0.81 -4.05
N GLN A 552 15.06 -1.03 -4.66
CA GLN A 552 14.06 -1.94 -4.11
C GLN A 552 14.55 -3.40 -4.07
N ALA A 553 15.22 -3.86 -5.13
CA ALA A 553 15.82 -5.20 -5.16
C ALA A 553 16.91 -5.35 -4.08
N GLY A 554 17.73 -4.31 -3.87
CA GLY A 554 18.72 -4.26 -2.79
C GLY A 554 18.10 -4.39 -1.39
N ARG A 555 17.08 -3.58 -1.09
CA ARG A 555 16.35 -3.63 0.19
C ARG A 555 15.67 -4.97 0.42
N LEU A 556 15.03 -5.53 -0.60
CA LEU A 556 14.39 -6.85 -0.50
C LEU A 556 15.43 -7.93 -0.23
N ARG A 557 16.61 -7.86 -0.87
CA ARG A 557 17.71 -8.81 -0.63
C ARG A 557 18.18 -8.77 0.82
N GLU A 558 18.41 -7.58 1.37
CA GLU A 558 18.80 -7.42 2.77
C GLU A 558 17.71 -7.95 3.72
N TYR A 559 16.45 -7.62 3.43
CA TYR A 559 15.30 -8.06 4.22
C TYR A 559 15.19 -9.59 4.31
N VAL A 560 15.34 -10.31 3.19
CA VAL A 560 15.23 -11.78 3.17
C VAL A 560 16.47 -12.47 3.73
N LEU A 561 17.66 -11.88 3.56
CA LEU A 561 18.90 -12.43 4.15
C LEU A 561 18.90 -12.32 5.68
N ALA A 562 18.30 -11.25 6.22
CA ALA A 562 18.13 -11.08 7.66
C ALA A 562 17.04 -11.99 8.26
N ARG A 563 16.17 -12.58 7.42
CA ARG A 563 14.99 -13.35 7.83
C ARG A 563 14.83 -14.66 7.03
N PRO A 564 15.77 -15.61 7.16
CA PRO A 564 15.73 -16.87 6.42
C PRO A 564 14.53 -17.77 6.78
N GLU A 565 13.83 -17.49 7.87
CA GLU A 565 12.63 -18.20 8.32
C GLU A 565 11.37 -17.91 7.49
N LEU A 566 11.36 -16.84 6.69
CA LEU A 566 10.20 -16.46 5.89
C LEU A 566 10.01 -17.39 4.70
N ALA A 567 8.78 -17.87 4.50
CA ALA A 567 8.45 -18.71 3.37
C ALA A 567 8.50 -17.92 2.05
N ALA A 568 9.16 -18.48 1.03
CA ALA A 568 9.30 -17.83 -0.27
C ALA A 568 7.95 -17.55 -0.97
N GLY A 569 6.95 -18.40 -0.71
CA GLY A 569 5.57 -18.23 -1.17
C GLY A 569 4.90 -16.99 -0.58
N ASP A 570 5.04 -16.76 0.73
CA ASP A 570 4.45 -15.59 1.41
C ASP A 570 5.07 -14.28 0.92
N ILE A 571 6.38 -14.28 0.66
CA ILE A 571 7.09 -13.14 0.06
C ILE A 571 6.53 -12.86 -1.33
N ALA A 572 6.43 -13.88 -2.18
CA ALA A 572 5.91 -13.75 -3.53
C ALA A 572 4.47 -13.23 -3.58
N TRP A 573 3.62 -13.81 -2.74
CA TRP A 573 2.24 -13.38 -2.58
C TRP A 573 2.16 -11.90 -2.17
N SER A 574 2.97 -11.51 -1.18
CA SER A 574 3.02 -10.12 -0.71
C SER A 574 3.49 -9.18 -1.82
N LEU A 575 4.55 -9.52 -2.55
CA LEU A 575 5.06 -8.73 -3.67
C LEU A 575 4.04 -8.57 -4.80
N ALA A 576 3.28 -9.63 -5.10
CA ALA A 576 2.31 -9.64 -6.20
C ALA A 576 0.99 -8.92 -5.86
N THR A 577 0.52 -9.00 -4.62
CA THR A 577 -0.86 -8.59 -4.25
C THR A 577 -0.93 -7.33 -3.40
N THR A 578 0.20 -6.87 -2.83
CA THR A 578 0.21 -5.76 -1.85
C THR A 578 1.07 -4.58 -2.27
N ARG A 579 1.57 -4.56 -3.50
CA ARG A 579 2.45 -3.52 -4.04
C ARG A 579 1.96 -3.04 -5.38
N SER A 580 2.11 -1.74 -5.65
CA SER A 580 1.84 -1.19 -6.98
C SER A 580 2.81 -1.77 -8.01
N ALA A 581 2.28 -2.18 -9.16
CA ALA A 581 3.10 -2.59 -10.30
C ALA A 581 3.58 -1.36 -11.10
N LEU A 582 4.72 -0.79 -10.70
CA LEU A 582 5.34 0.39 -11.31
C LEU A 582 5.98 0.09 -12.68
N GLU A 583 6.50 1.12 -13.32
CA GLU A 583 6.88 1.13 -14.74
C GLU A 583 8.09 0.25 -15.04
N HIS A 584 9.14 0.30 -14.22
CA HIS A 584 10.32 -0.55 -14.33
C HIS A 584 10.11 -1.81 -13.51
N ARG A 585 10.19 -2.98 -14.14
CA ARG A 585 9.82 -4.26 -13.52
C ARG A 585 10.94 -5.28 -13.64
N ALA A 586 11.04 -6.12 -12.62
CA ALA A 586 11.83 -7.33 -12.62
C ALA A 586 10.99 -8.50 -12.08
N VAL A 587 11.25 -9.71 -12.58
CA VAL A 587 10.75 -10.96 -12.01
C VAL A 587 11.95 -11.86 -11.76
N VAL A 588 12.08 -12.34 -10.52
CA VAL A 588 13.10 -13.33 -10.13
C VAL A 588 12.43 -14.69 -9.92
N LEU A 589 12.93 -15.70 -10.63
CA LEU A 589 12.46 -17.08 -10.65
C LEU A 589 13.51 -18.04 -10.05
N GLY A 590 13.09 -19.23 -9.64
CA GLY A 590 13.98 -20.32 -9.20
C GLY A 590 14.45 -20.23 -7.76
N ALA A 591 15.38 -21.11 -7.35
CA ALA A 591 15.82 -21.25 -5.97
C ALA A 591 16.81 -20.16 -5.51
N GLU A 592 17.65 -19.64 -6.40
CA GLU A 592 18.72 -18.68 -6.09
C GLU A 592 18.23 -17.21 -6.05
N ARG A 593 17.10 -16.97 -5.39
CA ARG A 593 16.41 -15.65 -5.38
C ARG A 593 17.31 -14.51 -4.89
N ALA A 594 18.13 -14.73 -3.85
CA ALA A 594 19.03 -13.69 -3.34
C ALA A 594 20.10 -13.28 -4.37
N ALA A 595 20.56 -14.22 -5.21
CA ALA A 595 21.48 -13.92 -6.30
C ALA A 595 20.76 -13.18 -7.43
N GLY A 596 19.52 -13.59 -7.76
CA GLY A 596 18.68 -12.87 -8.72
C GLY A 596 18.39 -11.43 -8.31
N LEU A 597 18.09 -11.19 -7.02
CA LEU A 597 17.92 -9.84 -6.48
C LEU A 597 19.20 -9.00 -6.58
N ALA A 598 20.37 -9.61 -6.32
CA ALA A 598 21.64 -8.93 -6.50
C ALA A 598 21.90 -8.56 -7.96
N ALA A 599 21.52 -9.43 -8.90
CA ALA A 599 21.61 -9.17 -10.34
C ALA A 599 20.73 -8.00 -10.76
N VAL A 600 19.47 -7.94 -10.28
CA VAL A 600 18.57 -6.78 -10.50
C VAL A 600 19.17 -5.51 -9.91
N ALA A 601 19.67 -5.56 -8.67
CA ALA A 601 20.25 -4.40 -7.99
C ALA A 601 21.51 -3.85 -8.69
N THR A 602 22.23 -4.69 -9.42
CA THR A 602 23.47 -4.32 -10.13
C THR A 602 23.30 -4.14 -11.64
N GLY A 603 22.08 -4.34 -12.16
CA GLY A 603 21.78 -4.29 -13.60
C GLY A 603 22.49 -5.39 -14.41
N GLN A 604 22.91 -6.48 -13.77
CA GLN A 604 23.59 -7.60 -14.44
C GLN A 604 22.59 -8.66 -14.90
N PRO A 605 22.78 -9.27 -16.08
CA PRO A 605 21.96 -10.40 -16.50
C PRO A 605 22.24 -11.63 -15.63
N ALA A 606 21.20 -12.34 -15.24
CA ALA A 606 21.30 -13.60 -14.51
C ALA A 606 20.21 -14.59 -14.95
N PRO A 607 20.48 -15.91 -14.91
CA PRO A 607 19.44 -16.92 -15.13
C PRO A 607 18.28 -16.72 -14.16
N GLY A 608 17.04 -16.89 -14.64
CA GLY A 608 15.83 -16.70 -13.84
C GLY A 608 15.49 -15.25 -13.52
N VAL A 609 16.21 -14.26 -14.07
CA VAL A 609 15.87 -12.84 -13.92
C VAL A 609 15.37 -12.28 -15.25
N VAL A 610 14.16 -11.76 -15.23
CA VAL A 610 13.54 -11.04 -16.37
C VAL A 610 13.35 -9.59 -15.96
N THR A 611 13.87 -8.64 -16.73
CA THR A 611 13.68 -7.21 -16.51
C THR A 611 13.05 -6.54 -17.72
N GLY A 612 12.33 -5.45 -17.49
CA GLY A 612 11.71 -4.66 -18.55
C GLY A 612 11.11 -3.36 -18.03
N SER A 613 10.62 -2.52 -18.92
CA SER A 613 9.83 -1.34 -18.57
C SER A 613 8.55 -1.29 -19.38
N VAL A 614 7.50 -0.74 -18.76
CA VAL A 614 6.20 -0.50 -19.40
C VAL A 614 6.16 0.95 -19.89
N ALA A 615 5.78 1.15 -21.15
CA ALA A 615 5.57 2.49 -21.68
C ALA A 615 4.38 3.17 -20.98
N PRO A 616 4.32 4.51 -20.91
CA PRO A 616 3.23 5.24 -20.23
C PRO A 616 1.82 4.87 -20.71
N ASN A 617 1.68 4.47 -21.98
CA ASN A 617 0.41 4.06 -22.59
C ASN A 617 0.10 2.56 -22.40
N GLY A 618 0.86 1.85 -21.57
CA GLY A 618 0.76 0.41 -21.37
C GLY A 618 1.44 -0.42 -22.46
N VAL A 619 1.22 -1.73 -22.42
CA VAL A 619 1.74 -2.72 -23.40
C VAL A 619 0.74 -3.04 -24.51
N GLY A 620 -0.41 -2.36 -24.54
CA GLY A 620 -1.53 -2.64 -25.46
C GLY A 620 -2.40 -3.81 -25.01
N ARG A 621 -3.41 -4.12 -25.84
CA ARG A 621 -4.33 -5.25 -25.62
C ARG A 621 -3.68 -6.59 -25.96
N SER A 622 -4.17 -7.65 -25.33
CA SER A 622 -3.62 -9.01 -25.42
C SER A 622 -4.31 -9.87 -26.48
N VAL A 623 -3.54 -10.73 -27.14
CA VAL A 623 -4.03 -11.65 -28.18
C VAL A 623 -3.54 -13.05 -27.89
N PHE A 624 -4.44 -14.03 -27.93
CA PHE A 624 -4.04 -15.43 -28.02
C PHE A 624 -3.87 -15.87 -29.48
N VAL A 625 -2.68 -16.39 -29.78
CA VAL A 625 -2.28 -16.84 -31.11
C VAL A 625 -2.21 -18.36 -31.10
N PHE A 626 -3.00 -19.00 -31.97
CA PHE A 626 -3.09 -20.45 -32.08
C PHE A 626 -2.43 -20.92 -33.38
N PRO A 627 -1.23 -21.53 -33.34
CA PRO A 627 -0.56 -21.97 -34.55
C PRO A 627 -1.24 -23.18 -35.21
N GLY A 628 -0.88 -23.42 -36.47
CA GLY A 628 -1.24 -24.64 -37.18
C GLY A 628 -0.39 -25.85 -36.78
N GLN A 629 -0.22 -26.79 -37.71
CA GLN A 629 0.67 -27.94 -37.51
C GLN A 629 2.14 -27.52 -37.55
N GLY A 630 2.98 -28.13 -36.70
CA GLY A 630 4.43 -27.89 -36.64
C GLY A 630 4.98 -27.75 -35.22
N SER A 631 4.12 -27.43 -34.25
CA SER A 631 4.49 -27.26 -32.83
C SER A 631 4.52 -28.58 -32.05
N GLN A 632 4.00 -29.68 -32.60
CA GLN A 632 3.88 -30.97 -31.91
C GLN A 632 5.22 -31.62 -31.57
N TRP A 633 5.23 -32.41 -30.49
CA TRP A 633 6.30 -33.30 -30.06
C TRP A 633 5.77 -34.40 -29.13
N VAL A 634 6.46 -35.54 -29.06
CA VAL A 634 6.07 -36.66 -28.19
C VAL A 634 6.19 -36.23 -26.73
N GLY A 635 5.11 -36.33 -25.97
CA GLY A 635 5.06 -35.92 -24.57
C GLY A 635 4.49 -34.53 -24.32
N MET A 636 4.13 -33.78 -25.37
CA MET A 636 3.59 -32.43 -25.22
C MET A 636 2.39 -32.38 -24.25
N GLY A 637 2.44 -31.47 -23.28
CA GLY A 637 1.38 -31.26 -22.29
C GLY A 637 1.27 -32.33 -21.18
N ARG A 638 2.00 -33.45 -21.24
CA ARG A 638 1.89 -34.50 -20.22
C ARG A 638 2.39 -34.04 -18.85
N GLU A 639 3.56 -33.43 -18.81
CA GLU A 639 4.16 -32.89 -17.58
C GLU A 639 3.29 -31.77 -16.97
N LEU A 640 2.71 -30.91 -17.82
CA LEU A 640 1.78 -29.89 -17.37
C LEU A 640 0.47 -30.49 -16.82
N ALA A 641 -0.03 -31.60 -17.37
CA ALA A 641 -1.20 -32.29 -16.83
C ALA A 641 -0.96 -32.90 -15.44
N GLU A 642 0.29 -33.25 -15.11
CA GLU A 642 0.64 -33.73 -13.76
C GLU A 642 0.71 -32.59 -12.74
N THR A 643 1.00 -31.38 -13.19
CA THR A 643 1.25 -30.21 -12.31
C THR A 643 0.16 -29.16 -12.33
N SER A 644 -0.74 -29.15 -13.33
CA SER A 644 -1.84 -28.20 -13.47
C SER A 644 -3.20 -28.90 -13.47
N PRO A 645 -3.97 -28.82 -12.37
CA PRO A 645 -5.34 -29.32 -12.32
C PRO A 645 -6.24 -28.71 -13.41
N VAL A 646 -6.04 -27.42 -13.71
CA VAL A 646 -6.76 -26.68 -14.77
C VAL A 646 -6.47 -27.30 -16.14
N PHE A 647 -5.20 -27.53 -16.47
CA PHE A 647 -4.82 -28.15 -17.74
C PHE A 647 -5.37 -29.57 -17.85
N ALA A 648 -5.20 -30.38 -16.80
CA ALA A 648 -5.64 -31.77 -16.78
C ALA A 648 -7.16 -31.90 -16.98
N ALA A 649 -7.94 -31.08 -16.28
CA ALA A 649 -9.39 -31.05 -16.42
C ALA A 649 -9.80 -30.66 -17.84
N ARG A 650 -9.21 -29.60 -18.39
CA ARG A 650 -9.54 -29.13 -19.75
C ARG A 650 -9.13 -30.12 -20.84
N LEU A 651 -7.99 -30.79 -20.65
CA LEU A 651 -7.53 -31.84 -21.57
C LEU A 651 -8.46 -33.05 -21.56
N ALA A 652 -8.96 -33.44 -20.39
CA ALA A 652 -9.95 -34.52 -20.25
C ALA A 652 -11.28 -34.18 -20.93
N GLU A 653 -11.75 -32.94 -20.82
CA GLU A 653 -12.93 -32.47 -21.56
C GLU A 653 -12.72 -32.53 -23.08
N CYS A 654 -11.54 -32.14 -23.56
CA CYS A 654 -11.20 -32.22 -24.98
C CYS A 654 -11.15 -33.67 -25.47
N ALA A 655 -10.57 -34.58 -24.67
CA ALA A 655 -10.55 -36.02 -24.97
C ALA A 655 -11.97 -36.59 -25.08
N ALA A 656 -12.85 -36.27 -24.13
CA ALA A 656 -14.24 -36.69 -24.16
C ALA A 656 -15.01 -36.15 -25.37
N ALA A 657 -14.72 -34.91 -25.79
CA ALA A 657 -15.31 -34.30 -26.98
C ALA A 657 -14.82 -34.93 -28.28
N LEU A 658 -13.56 -35.41 -28.32
CA LEU A 658 -12.96 -36.07 -29.49
C LEU A 658 -13.41 -37.53 -29.65
N ALA A 659 -13.63 -38.24 -28.55
CA ALA A 659 -13.92 -39.68 -28.53
C ALA A 659 -14.96 -40.17 -29.56
N PRO A 660 -16.05 -39.43 -29.90
CA PRO A 660 -17.00 -39.87 -30.93
C PRO A 660 -16.46 -39.90 -32.36
N TYR A 661 -15.32 -39.25 -32.63
CA TYR A 661 -14.81 -38.99 -33.99
C TYR A 661 -13.48 -39.66 -34.31
N VAL A 662 -12.80 -40.22 -33.30
CA VAL A 662 -11.48 -40.86 -33.40
C VAL A 662 -11.54 -42.31 -32.92
N ASP A 663 -10.56 -43.12 -33.31
CA ASP A 663 -10.41 -44.54 -32.93
C ASP A 663 -9.20 -44.78 -32.00
N TRP A 664 -8.67 -43.71 -31.43
CA TRP A 664 -7.52 -43.68 -30.53
C TRP A 664 -7.82 -42.86 -29.28
N GLU A 665 -7.04 -43.09 -28.23
CA GLU A 665 -7.12 -42.34 -26.97
C GLU A 665 -6.10 -41.19 -26.97
N LEU A 666 -6.50 -40.01 -26.50
CA LEU A 666 -5.63 -38.83 -26.54
C LEU A 666 -4.34 -39.03 -25.72
N ASP A 667 -4.41 -39.70 -24.57
CA ASP A 667 -3.22 -40.00 -23.76
C ASP A 667 -2.21 -40.88 -24.52
N ASP A 668 -2.70 -41.85 -25.30
CA ASP A 668 -1.88 -42.73 -26.13
C ASP A 668 -1.13 -41.95 -27.20
N VAL A 669 -1.80 -40.99 -27.84
CA VAL A 669 -1.18 -40.11 -28.83
C VAL A 669 -0.10 -39.25 -28.17
N LEU A 670 -0.42 -38.60 -27.04
CA LEU A 670 0.55 -37.75 -26.33
C LEU A 670 1.74 -38.57 -25.78
N ALA A 671 1.54 -39.85 -25.46
CA ALA A 671 2.60 -40.78 -25.07
C ALA A 671 3.49 -41.25 -26.24
N GLY A 672 3.14 -40.93 -27.49
CA GLY A 672 3.83 -41.42 -28.68
C GLY A 672 3.53 -42.90 -29.01
N ARG A 673 2.44 -43.46 -28.47
CA ARG A 673 1.96 -44.81 -28.88
C ARG A 673 1.36 -44.80 -30.30
N HIS A 674 1.02 -43.60 -30.79
CA HIS A 674 0.70 -43.32 -32.19
C HIS A 674 1.77 -42.41 -32.81
N GLY A 675 1.97 -42.48 -34.14
CA GLY A 675 2.90 -41.61 -34.85
C GLY A 675 2.35 -40.19 -35.03
N PHE A 676 3.20 -39.16 -34.91
CA PHE A 676 2.88 -37.75 -35.20
C PHE A 676 3.07 -37.36 -36.68
N GLU A 677 2.97 -38.34 -37.58
CA GLU A 677 3.09 -38.11 -39.02
C GLU A 677 1.72 -37.91 -39.67
N ALA A 678 0.69 -38.59 -39.17
CA ALA A 678 -0.66 -38.56 -39.74
C ALA A 678 -1.47 -37.34 -39.26
N ALA A 679 -2.01 -36.56 -40.20
CA ALA A 679 -2.73 -35.32 -39.92
C ALA A 679 -3.97 -35.52 -39.02
N ASP A 680 -4.67 -36.63 -39.19
CA ASP A 680 -5.88 -37.02 -38.45
C ASP A 680 -5.62 -37.41 -36.99
N ILE A 681 -4.35 -37.58 -36.63
CA ILE A 681 -3.91 -37.78 -35.24
C ILE A 681 -3.34 -36.48 -34.68
N VAL A 682 -2.45 -35.82 -35.43
CA VAL A 682 -1.71 -34.64 -34.98
C VAL A 682 -2.62 -33.43 -34.77
N GLN A 683 -3.54 -33.15 -35.71
CA GLN A 683 -4.36 -31.94 -35.64
C GLN A 683 -5.32 -31.94 -34.44
N PRO A 684 -6.08 -33.04 -34.17
CA PRO A 684 -6.94 -33.08 -32.99
C PRO A 684 -6.17 -33.06 -31.67
N ALA A 685 -5.00 -33.72 -31.60
CA ALA A 685 -4.16 -33.69 -30.41
C ALA A 685 -3.60 -32.28 -30.13
N LEU A 686 -3.14 -31.57 -31.18
CA LEU A 686 -2.71 -30.18 -31.06
C LEU A 686 -3.85 -29.27 -30.60
N TRP A 687 -5.05 -29.42 -31.18
CA TRP A 687 -6.22 -28.65 -30.77
C TRP A 687 -6.53 -28.84 -29.27
N ALA A 688 -6.53 -30.08 -28.79
CA ALA A 688 -6.80 -30.38 -27.38
C ALA A 688 -5.76 -29.72 -26.46
N VAL A 689 -4.46 -29.79 -26.81
CA VAL A 689 -3.39 -29.14 -26.05
C VAL A 689 -3.54 -27.62 -26.07
N MET A 690 -3.74 -27.00 -27.23
CA MET A 690 -3.86 -25.55 -27.36
C MET A 690 -5.06 -24.98 -26.58
N VAL A 691 -6.23 -25.63 -26.67
CA VAL A 691 -7.43 -25.22 -25.91
C VAL A 691 -7.21 -25.39 -24.40
N SER A 692 -6.44 -26.40 -23.99
CA SER A 692 -6.10 -26.62 -22.57
C SER A 692 -5.07 -25.61 -22.05
N LEU A 693 -4.08 -25.23 -22.87
CA LEU A 693 -3.13 -24.16 -22.53
C LEU A 693 -3.83 -22.79 -22.41
N ALA A 694 -4.82 -22.51 -23.27
CA ALA A 694 -5.61 -21.29 -23.16
C ALA A 694 -6.31 -21.19 -21.80
N ALA A 695 -6.88 -22.30 -21.31
CA ALA A 695 -7.54 -22.36 -20.01
C ALA A 695 -6.57 -22.08 -18.85
N VAL A 696 -5.32 -22.54 -18.94
CA VAL A 696 -4.28 -22.24 -17.93
C VAL A 696 -3.98 -20.74 -17.87
N TRP A 697 -3.78 -20.10 -19.02
CA TRP A 697 -3.54 -18.65 -19.07
C TRP A 697 -4.73 -17.84 -18.51
N GLN A 698 -5.96 -18.22 -18.88
CA GLN A 698 -7.17 -17.57 -18.38
C GLN A 698 -7.32 -17.76 -16.86
N ALA A 699 -7.07 -18.96 -16.35
CA ALA A 699 -7.09 -19.23 -14.91
C ALA A 699 -6.00 -18.46 -14.14
N ALA A 700 -4.88 -18.13 -14.79
CA ALA A 700 -3.84 -17.25 -14.26
C ALA A 700 -4.18 -15.74 -14.35
N GLY A 701 -5.37 -15.39 -14.84
CA GLY A 701 -5.84 -14.00 -14.98
C GLY A 701 -5.48 -13.32 -16.30
N VAL A 702 -4.93 -14.05 -17.27
CA VAL A 702 -4.65 -13.52 -18.62
C VAL A 702 -5.83 -13.84 -19.53
N GLU A 703 -6.78 -12.92 -19.58
CA GLU A 703 -7.92 -13.00 -20.51
C GLU A 703 -7.57 -12.29 -21.83
N PRO A 704 -7.65 -12.96 -22.99
CA PRO A 704 -7.34 -12.36 -24.28
C PRO A 704 -8.40 -11.33 -24.69
N ASP A 705 -7.97 -10.16 -25.16
CA ASP A 705 -8.86 -9.17 -25.78
C ASP A 705 -9.29 -9.58 -27.20
N ALA A 706 -8.48 -10.41 -27.86
CA ALA A 706 -8.79 -11.03 -29.14
C ALA A 706 -8.08 -12.37 -29.33
N VAL A 707 -8.55 -13.17 -30.29
CA VAL A 707 -7.87 -14.42 -30.70
C VAL A 707 -7.61 -14.44 -32.20
N VAL A 708 -6.54 -15.12 -32.60
CA VAL A 708 -6.22 -15.39 -34.00
C VAL A 708 -5.64 -16.80 -34.12
N GLY A 709 -6.01 -17.51 -35.19
CA GLY A 709 -5.49 -18.84 -35.46
C GLY A 709 -4.83 -18.92 -36.83
N HIS A 710 -3.80 -19.75 -36.96
CA HIS A 710 -3.14 -20.05 -38.23
C HIS A 710 -3.64 -21.40 -38.76
N SER A 711 -4.28 -21.39 -39.94
CA SER A 711 -4.86 -22.60 -40.55
C SER A 711 -5.78 -23.34 -39.57
N GLN A 712 -5.51 -24.61 -39.26
CA GLN A 712 -6.29 -25.40 -38.31
C GLN A 712 -6.29 -24.85 -36.87
N GLY A 713 -5.32 -24.00 -36.52
CA GLY A 713 -5.32 -23.25 -35.26
C GLY A 713 -6.54 -22.34 -35.07
N GLU A 714 -7.20 -21.92 -36.16
CA GLU A 714 -8.48 -21.19 -36.09
C GLU A 714 -9.58 -22.00 -35.39
N ILE A 715 -9.52 -23.33 -35.41
CA ILE A 715 -10.50 -24.17 -34.71
C ILE A 715 -10.32 -24.06 -33.19
N ALA A 716 -9.07 -23.97 -32.71
CA ALA A 716 -8.77 -23.71 -31.30
C ALA A 716 -9.18 -22.28 -30.91
N ALA A 717 -8.85 -21.29 -31.76
CA ALA A 717 -9.26 -19.91 -31.57
C ALA A 717 -10.80 -19.78 -31.47
N ALA A 718 -11.54 -20.40 -32.37
CA ALA A 718 -13.01 -20.40 -32.37
C ALA A 718 -13.61 -21.10 -31.14
N ALA A 719 -12.98 -22.16 -30.63
CA ALA A 719 -13.39 -22.83 -29.40
C ALA A 719 -13.17 -21.93 -28.16
N VAL A 720 -12.01 -21.27 -28.08
CA VAL A 720 -11.67 -20.34 -26.97
C VAL A 720 -12.54 -19.09 -27.02
N ALA A 721 -12.78 -18.52 -28.20
CA ALA A 721 -13.71 -17.41 -28.42
C ALA A 721 -15.18 -17.77 -28.09
N GLY A 722 -15.50 -19.04 -27.92
CA GLY A 722 -16.87 -19.52 -27.67
C GLY A 722 -17.77 -19.53 -28.91
N ILE A 723 -17.21 -19.30 -30.10
CA ILE A 723 -17.92 -19.40 -31.38
C ILE A 723 -18.33 -20.85 -31.62
N LEU A 724 -17.40 -21.80 -31.41
CA LEU A 724 -17.70 -23.23 -31.44
C LEU A 724 -17.81 -23.78 -30.02
N SER A 725 -18.80 -24.63 -29.79
CA SER A 725 -18.81 -25.49 -28.59
C SER A 725 -17.62 -26.44 -28.65
N LEU A 726 -17.18 -26.96 -27.49
CA LEU A 726 -16.07 -27.93 -27.46
C LEU A 726 -16.36 -29.16 -28.33
N ALA A 727 -17.60 -29.64 -28.33
CA ALA A 727 -18.05 -30.77 -29.14
C ALA A 727 -18.04 -30.44 -30.65
N ASP A 728 -18.47 -29.24 -31.05
CA ASP A 728 -18.44 -28.83 -32.45
C ASP A 728 -17.00 -28.61 -32.93
N ALA A 729 -16.14 -27.98 -32.13
CA ALA A 729 -14.73 -27.81 -32.46
C ALA A 729 -13.99 -29.16 -32.57
N ALA A 730 -14.26 -30.10 -31.66
CA ALA A 730 -13.76 -31.47 -31.74
C ALA A 730 -14.21 -32.18 -33.03
N LYS A 731 -15.48 -32.02 -33.40
CA LYS A 731 -16.03 -32.54 -34.67
C LYS A 731 -15.31 -31.95 -35.87
N VAL A 732 -15.13 -30.62 -35.89
CA VAL A 732 -14.47 -29.90 -36.99
C VAL A 732 -13.03 -30.38 -37.14
N VAL A 733 -12.23 -30.37 -36.06
CA VAL A 733 -10.81 -30.76 -36.15
C VAL A 733 -10.64 -32.23 -36.51
N ALA A 734 -11.42 -33.15 -35.93
CA ALA A 734 -11.28 -34.59 -36.16
C ALA A 734 -11.72 -34.99 -37.59
N LEU A 735 -12.90 -34.55 -38.04
CA LEU A 735 -13.43 -34.98 -39.33
C LEU A 735 -12.75 -34.27 -40.50
N ARG A 736 -12.36 -32.99 -40.34
CA ARG A 736 -11.58 -32.26 -41.36
C ARG A 736 -10.21 -32.91 -41.56
N SER A 737 -9.49 -33.22 -40.48
CA SER A 737 -8.18 -33.85 -40.56
C SER A 737 -8.24 -35.29 -41.08
N LYS A 738 -9.28 -36.05 -40.71
CA LYS A 738 -9.55 -37.38 -41.28
C LYS A 738 -9.75 -37.34 -42.80
N THR A 739 -10.46 -36.33 -43.30
CA THR A 739 -10.69 -36.16 -44.75
C THR A 739 -9.39 -35.82 -45.51
N LEU A 740 -8.41 -35.19 -44.85
CA LEU A 740 -7.11 -34.89 -45.45
C LEU A 740 -6.28 -36.14 -45.78
N THR A 741 -6.55 -37.28 -45.15
CA THR A 741 -5.80 -38.52 -45.41
C THR A 741 -5.94 -39.00 -46.87
N ALA A 742 -7.01 -38.61 -47.57
CA ALA A 742 -7.18 -38.85 -49.01
C ALA A 742 -6.16 -38.09 -49.90
N LEU A 743 -5.46 -37.10 -49.34
CA LEU A 743 -4.39 -36.34 -50.00
C LEU A 743 -2.98 -36.77 -49.58
N ALA A 744 -2.85 -37.72 -48.66
CA ALA A 744 -1.57 -38.22 -48.17
C ALA A 744 -0.73 -38.81 -49.33
N GLY A 745 0.56 -38.47 -49.35
CA GLY A 745 1.52 -38.81 -50.39
C GLY A 745 1.32 -38.12 -51.75
N ARG A 746 0.33 -37.24 -51.91
CA ARG A 746 0.00 -36.61 -53.20
C ARG A 746 0.59 -35.22 -53.40
N GLY A 747 1.14 -34.60 -52.35
CA GLY A 747 1.69 -33.25 -52.43
C GLY A 747 2.66 -32.93 -51.28
N GLY A 748 2.99 -31.66 -51.13
CA GLY A 748 3.77 -31.18 -49.99
C GLY A 748 3.67 -29.68 -49.81
N MET A 749 4.49 -29.14 -48.91
CA MET A 749 4.55 -27.71 -48.63
C MET A 749 6.00 -27.23 -48.42
N LEU A 750 6.27 -26.00 -48.84
CA LEU A 750 7.59 -25.36 -48.83
C LEU A 750 7.51 -23.99 -48.15
N SER A 751 8.30 -23.78 -47.10
CA SER A 751 8.53 -22.45 -46.54
C SER A 751 9.64 -21.73 -47.30
N VAL A 752 9.39 -20.47 -47.68
CA VAL A 752 10.31 -19.60 -48.41
C VAL A 752 10.50 -18.29 -47.63
N ALA A 753 11.76 -17.92 -47.38
CA ALA A 753 12.12 -16.66 -46.73
C ALA A 753 12.12 -15.48 -47.72
N GLU A 754 11.00 -15.23 -48.41
CA GLU A 754 10.79 -14.10 -49.33
C GLU A 754 9.38 -13.48 -49.14
N PRO A 755 9.20 -12.20 -49.50
CA PRO A 755 7.89 -11.55 -49.57
C PRO A 755 6.96 -12.24 -50.57
N VAL A 756 5.65 -12.20 -50.29
CA VAL A 756 4.63 -12.91 -51.08
C VAL A 756 4.66 -12.54 -52.56
N ASP A 757 4.92 -11.28 -52.92
CA ASP A 757 4.91 -10.84 -54.32
C ASP A 757 6.04 -11.49 -55.13
N ALA A 758 7.25 -11.62 -54.55
CA ALA A 758 8.36 -12.32 -55.19
C ALA A 758 8.06 -13.82 -55.39
N VAL A 759 7.42 -14.44 -54.39
CA VAL A 759 7.02 -15.86 -54.47
C VAL A 759 5.90 -16.06 -55.50
N ARG A 760 4.94 -15.13 -55.60
CA ARG A 760 3.88 -15.13 -56.62
C ARG A 760 4.45 -15.04 -58.04
N GLU A 761 5.41 -14.14 -58.28
CA GLU A 761 6.08 -14.04 -59.58
C GLU A 761 6.76 -15.35 -59.99
N ARG A 762 7.45 -16.00 -59.05
CA ARG A 762 8.15 -17.28 -59.30
C ARG A 762 7.20 -18.47 -59.48
N THR A 763 6.08 -18.49 -58.76
CA THR A 763 5.09 -19.58 -58.82
C THR A 763 4.09 -19.44 -59.97
N ALA A 764 3.99 -18.26 -60.59
CA ALA A 764 3.07 -17.99 -61.70
C ALA A 764 3.17 -19.00 -62.86
N SER A 765 4.38 -19.46 -63.19
CA SER A 765 4.62 -20.42 -64.28
C SER A 765 4.12 -21.84 -63.98
N TYR A 766 3.89 -22.19 -62.72
CA TYR A 766 3.43 -23.51 -62.30
C TYR A 766 1.89 -23.66 -62.35
N GLY A 767 1.15 -22.55 -62.53
CA GLY A 767 -0.31 -22.57 -62.63
C GLY A 767 -0.97 -23.23 -61.41
N LYS A 768 -1.88 -24.19 -61.65
CA LYS A 768 -2.60 -24.90 -60.58
C LYS A 768 -1.76 -25.92 -59.79
N ARG A 769 -0.53 -26.21 -60.24
CA ARG A 769 0.35 -27.19 -59.58
C ARG A 769 0.89 -26.68 -58.25
N LEU A 770 0.98 -25.35 -58.07
CA LEU A 770 1.42 -24.70 -56.84
C LEU A 770 0.42 -23.62 -56.44
N SER A 771 0.29 -23.38 -55.14
CA SER A 771 -0.55 -22.33 -54.55
C SER A 771 0.23 -21.67 -53.41
N ILE A 772 0.00 -20.37 -53.19
CA ILE A 772 0.45 -19.74 -51.95
C ILE A 772 -0.46 -20.27 -50.83
N ALA A 773 0.13 -20.95 -49.86
CA ALA A 773 -0.60 -21.54 -48.76
C ALA A 773 -0.73 -20.62 -47.57
N ALA A 774 0.32 -19.85 -47.26
CA ALA A 774 0.31 -18.91 -46.16
C ALA A 774 1.25 -17.73 -46.40
N VAL A 775 0.84 -16.55 -45.94
CA VAL A 775 1.64 -15.34 -45.82
C VAL A 775 1.77 -15.05 -44.33
N ASN A 776 2.89 -15.49 -43.75
CA ASN A 776 3.10 -15.44 -42.30
C ASN A 776 3.68 -14.12 -41.82
N GLY A 777 4.41 -13.43 -42.69
CA GLY A 777 5.03 -12.13 -42.40
C GLY A 777 5.70 -11.54 -43.64
N PRO A 778 6.33 -10.35 -43.52
CA PRO A 778 6.87 -9.61 -44.66
C PRO A 778 7.91 -10.37 -45.50
N ALA A 779 8.60 -11.34 -44.89
CA ALA A 779 9.60 -12.19 -45.56
C ALA A 779 9.38 -13.69 -45.27
N SER A 780 8.13 -14.11 -45.01
CA SER A 780 7.81 -15.52 -44.73
C SER A 780 6.55 -15.96 -45.46
N THR A 781 6.74 -16.72 -46.54
CA THR A 781 5.66 -17.24 -47.39
C THR A 781 5.75 -18.76 -47.47
N VAL A 782 4.61 -19.44 -47.52
CA VAL A 782 4.53 -20.90 -47.69
C VAL A 782 3.85 -21.22 -49.02
N VAL A 783 4.42 -22.14 -49.78
CA VAL A 783 3.90 -22.66 -51.05
C VAL A 783 3.44 -24.10 -50.85
N SER A 784 2.33 -24.49 -51.45
CA SER A 784 1.75 -25.84 -51.35
C SER A 784 1.35 -26.35 -52.72
N GLY A 785 1.51 -27.65 -52.97
CA GLY A 785 1.12 -28.26 -54.24
C GLY A 785 1.86 -29.56 -54.57
N ASP A 786 2.08 -29.80 -55.85
CA ASP A 786 2.71 -31.03 -56.35
C ASP A 786 4.16 -31.19 -55.86
N ALA A 787 4.52 -32.38 -55.39
CA ALA A 787 5.82 -32.65 -54.77
C ALA A 787 7.02 -32.51 -55.74
N ASP A 788 6.81 -32.69 -57.05
CA ASP A 788 7.82 -32.46 -58.08
C ASP A 788 7.97 -30.97 -58.39
N ALA A 789 6.86 -30.23 -58.53
CA ALA A 789 6.87 -28.79 -58.72
C ALA A 789 7.54 -28.05 -57.55
N LEU A 790 7.34 -28.49 -56.32
CA LEU A 790 8.03 -27.93 -55.15
C LEU A 790 9.54 -28.16 -55.19
N ARG A 791 10.00 -29.33 -55.66
CA ARG A 791 11.43 -29.61 -55.84
C ARG A 791 12.05 -28.76 -56.95
N GLU A 792 11.32 -28.58 -58.06
CA GLU A 792 11.71 -27.66 -59.14
C GLU A 792 11.82 -26.21 -58.62
N LEU A 793 10.84 -25.77 -57.82
CA LEU A 793 10.83 -24.45 -57.21
C LEU A 793 12.04 -24.27 -56.26
N VAL A 794 12.31 -25.23 -55.37
CA VAL A 794 13.50 -25.20 -54.49
C VAL A 794 14.78 -25.08 -55.31
N ALA A 795 14.94 -25.85 -56.39
CA ALA A 795 16.12 -25.80 -57.24
C ALA A 795 16.26 -24.48 -58.02
N SER A 796 15.17 -23.72 -58.18
CA SER A 796 15.19 -22.40 -58.83
C SER A 796 15.68 -21.27 -57.92
N TYR A 797 15.72 -21.50 -56.60
CA TYR A 797 16.18 -20.50 -55.64
C TYR A 797 17.72 -20.49 -55.55
N PRO A 798 18.35 -19.29 -55.47
CA PRO A 798 19.76 -19.20 -55.14
C PRO A 798 19.98 -19.65 -53.68
N GLU A 799 21.17 -20.16 -53.36
CA GLU A 799 21.51 -20.62 -52.00
C GLU A 799 21.35 -19.54 -50.92
N SER A 800 21.34 -18.25 -51.29
CA SER A 800 21.10 -17.13 -50.38
C SER A 800 19.66 -17.03 -49.87
N VAL A 801 18.69 -17.63 -50.57
CA VAL A 801 17.29 -17.64 -50.14
C VAL A 801 17.03 -18.91 -49.35
N ARG A 802 16.69 -18.75 -48.08
CA ARG A 802 16.36 -19.88 -47.19
C ARG A 802 15.03 -20.49 -47.62
N THR A 803 15.08 -21.75 -48.04
CA THR A 803 13.90 -22.57 -48.33
C THR A 803 13.90 -23.82 -47.44
N ARG A 804 12.73 -24.28 -47.00
CA ARG A 804 12.60 -25.46 -46.14
C ARG A 804 11.33 -26.23 -46.47
N MET A 805 11.47 -27.49 -46.88
CA MET A 805 10.34 -28.40 -46.99
C MET A 805 9.71 -28.62 -45.60
N ILE A 806 8.40 -28.45 -45.52
CA ILE A 806 7.63 -28.70 -44.31
C ILE A 806 7.36 -30.22 -44.25
N PRO A 807 7.54 -30.87 -43.09
CA PRO A 807 7.32 -32.31 -42.95
C PRO A 807 5.82 -32.64 -42.93
N VAL A 808 5.19 -32.51 -44.10
CA VAL A 808 3.80 -32.89 -44.41
C VAL A 808 3.80 -33.55 -45.78
N ASP A 809 2.98 -34.58 -45.95
CA ASP A 809 2.89 -35.39 -47.17
C ASP A 809 1.62 -35.08 -47.99
N TYR A 810 0.93 -33.98 -47.67
CA TYR A 810 -0.25 -33.47 -48.37
C TYR A 810 -0.11 -31.96 -48.64
N ALA A 811 -0.89 -31.46 -49.60
CA ALA A 811 -0.87 -30.05 -50.01
C ALA A 811 -2.16 -29.31 -49.60
N SER A 812 -2.26 -28.87 -48.33
CA SER A 812 -3.35 -27.99 -47.87
C SER A 812 -3.24 -26.58 -48.45
N HIS A 813 -4.32 -25.80 -48.44
CA HIS A 813 -4.36 -24.43 -48.99
C HIS A 813 -3.96 -24.39 -50.47
N SER A 814 -4.40 -25.40 -51.22
CA SER A 814 -4.08 -25.58 -52.64
C SER A 814 -5.27 -26.17 -53.40
N ALA A 815 -5.16 -26.21 -54.73
CA ALA A 815 -6.16 -26.84 -55.60
C ALA A 815 -6.42 -28.33 -55.29
N HIS A 816 -5.49 -29.04 -54.61
CA HIS A 816 -5.72 -30.42 -54.19
C HIS A 816 -6.93 -30.57 -53.24
N VAL A 817 -7.22 -29.54 -52.45
CA VAL A 817 -8.33 -29.52 -51.49
C VAL A 817 -9.70 -29.46 -52.19
N ASP A 818 -9.76 -29.03 -53.47
CA ASP A 818 -11.02 -28.96 -54.22
C ASP A 818 -11.72 -30.32 -54.32
N GLU A 819 -10.96 -31.42 -54.34
CA GLU A 819 -11.48 -32.80 -54.37
C GLU A 819 -12.24 -33.18 -53.08
N LEU A 820 -11.88 -32.55 -51.95
CA LEU A 820 -12.43 -32.87 -50.63
C LEU A 820 -13.70 -32.07 -50.29
N ARG A 821 -14.10 -31.11 -51.14
CA ARG A 821 -15.17 -30.15 -50.83
C ARG A 821 -16.48 -30.80 -50.41
N ALA A 822 -16.95 -31.77 -51.21
CA ALA A 822 -18.23 -32.42 -50.98
C ALA A 822 -18.22 -33.21 -49.66
N GLU A 823 -17.10 -33.87 -49.35
CA GLU A 823 -16.94 -34.66 -48.13
C GLU A 823 -16.87 -33.77 -46.89
N ILE A 824 -16.05 -32.70 -46.91
CA ILE A 824 -15.94 -31.74 -45.80
C ILE A 824 -17.30 -31.12 -45.45
N LEU A 825 -18.05 -30.65 -46.46
CA LEU A 825 -19.37 -30.05 -46.24
C LEU A 825 -20.40 -31.05 -45.67
N ALA A 826 -20.25 -32.33 -46.01
CA ALA A 826 -21.12 -33.39 -45.51
C ALA A 826 -20.77 -33.77 -44.06
N VAL A 827 -19.50 -34.04 -43.75
CA VAL A 827 -19.07 -34.49 -42.42
C VAL A 827 -19.22 -33.39 -41.36
N LEU A 828 -19.09 -32.11 -41.75
CA LEU A 828 -19.28 -30.95 -40.87
C LEU A 828 -20.73 -30.49 -40.76
N ASN A 829 -21.69 -31.21 -41.34
CA ASN A 829 -23.10 -30.87 -41.20
C ASN A 829 -23.55 -30.90 -39.72
N GLY A 830 -24.32 -29.91 -39.30
CA GLY A 830 -24.90 -29.84 -37.94
C GLY A 830 -24.04 -29.14 -36.88
N ILE A 831 -22.87 -28.60 -37.23
CA ILE A 831 -22.17 -27.66 -36.33
C ILE A 831 -23.01 -26.39 -36.15
N THR A 832 -22.96 -25.79 -34.97
CA THR A 832 -23.75 -24.59 -34.64
C THR A 832 -22.86 -23.47 -34.12
N PRO A 833 -22.25 -22.66 -35.01
CA PRO A 833 -21.47 -21.49 -34.61
C PRO A 833 -22.33 -20.47 -33.88
N ARG A 834 -21.75 -19.81 -32.88
CA ARG A 834 -22.40 -18.83 -32.00
C ARG A 834 -21.70 -17.48 -32.11
N GLU A 835 -22.31 -16.44 -31.54
CA GLU A 835 -21.65 -15.15 -31.39
C GLU A 835 -20.38 -15.28 -30.55
N ALA A 836 -19.33 -14.58 -31.00
CA ALA A 836 -18.05 -14.57 -30.34
C ALA A 836 -18.14 -13.88 -28.97
N ARG A 837 -17.64 -14.53 -27.92
CA ARG A 837 -17.46 -13.92 -26.59
C ARG A 837 -16.14 -13.18 -26.47
N ILE A 838 -15.13 -13.67 -27.18
CA ILE A 838 -13.84 -12.99 -27.39
C ILE A 838 -13.75 -12.70 -28.89
N PRO A 839 -13.50 -11.44 -29.30
CA PRO A 839 -13.30 -11.08 -30.70
C PRO A 839 -12.27 -11.97 -31.41
N MET A 840 -12.54 -12.37 -32.64
CA MET A 840 -11.64 -13.19 -33.45
C MET A 840 -11.29 -12.46 -34.75
N VAL A 841 -10.02 -12.47 -35.15
CA VAL A 841 -9.59 -12.06 -36.49
C VAL A 841 -9.31 -13.31 -37.31
N SER A 842 -9.92 -13.39 -38.50
CA SER A 842 -9.70 -14.47 -39.44
C SER A 842 -8.32 -14.33 -40.09
N ALA A 843 -7.50 -15.38 -40.04
CA ALA A 843 -6.31 -15.46 -40.87
C ALA A 843 -6.65 -15.88 -42.31
N LEU A 844 -7.90 -16.21 -42.65
CA LEU A 844 -8.34 -16.39 -44.02
C LEU A 844 -8.60 -15.04 -44.72
N THR A 845 -9.33 -14.13 -44.06
CA THR A 845 -9.77 -12.87 -44.68
C THR A 845 -9.01 -11.64 -44.20
N GLY A 846 -8.36 -11.70 -43.04
CA GLY A 846 -7.81 -10.53 -42.33
C GLY A 846 -8.89 -9.62 -41.74
N GLU A 847 -10.13 -10.12 -41.59
CA GLU A 847 -11.27 -9.37 -41.08
C GLU A 847 -11.70 -9.87 -39.69
N TRP A 848 -12.34 -8.97 -38.93
CA TRP A 848 -12.96 -9.30 -37.65
C TRP A 848 -14.23 -10.14 -37.86
N LEU A 849 -14.36 -11.21 -37.07
CA LEU A 849 -15.47 -12.15 -37.14
C LEU A 849 -16.48 -11.94 -36.01
N SER A 850 -17.77 -12.06 -36.33
CA SER A 850 -18.89 -12.05 -35.38
C SER A 850 -19.22 -13.43 -34.81
N GLY A 851 -18.87 -14.50 -35.52
CA GLY A 851 -18.99 -15.89 -35.07
C GLY A 851 -19.91 -16.79 -35.92
N PRO A 852 -21.19 -16.42 -36.16
CA PRO A 852 -22.13 -17.23 -36.95
C PRO A 852 -21.66 -17.59 -38.36
N GLU A 853 -20.75 -16.81 -38.95
CA GLU A 853 -20.17 -17.05 -40.27
C GLU A 853 -19.15 -18.20 -40.31
N LEU A 854 -18.68 -18.74 -39.17
CA LEU A 854 -17.76 -19.88 -39.10
C LEU A 854 -18.49 -21.23 -39.32
N ASP A 855 -19.31 -21.29 -40.36
CA ASP A 855 -20.07 -22.48 -40.74
C ASP A 855 -19.19 -23.52 -41.48
N ARG A 856 -19.79 -24.63 -41.92
CA ARG A 856 -19.07 -25.67 -42.67
C ARG A 856 -18.42 -25.15 -43.97
N THR A 857 -18.96 -24.10 -44.57
CA THR A 857 -18.43 -23.47 -45.78
C THR A 857 -17.16 -22.70 -45.44
N TYR A 858 -17.15 -21.98 -44.31
CA TYR A 858 -15.96 -21.34 -43.78
C TYR A 858 -14.85 -22.35 -43.51
N TRP A 859 -15.13 -23.47 -42.84
CA TRP A 859 -14.09 -24.47 -42.51
C TRP A 859 -13.53 -25.18 -43.75
N TYR A 860 -14.31 -25.33 -44.81
CA TYR A 860 -13.78 -25.73 -46.12
C TYR A 860 -12.87 -24.65 -46.71
N ALA A 861 -13.32 -23.39 -46.74
CA ALA A 861 -12.55 -22.27 -47.28
C ALA A 861 -11.22 -22.08 -46.53
N SER A 862 -11.24 -22.14 -45.20
CA SER A 862 -10.06 -22.09 -44.32
C SER A 862 -9.05 -23.23 -44.61
N LEU A 863 -9.48 -24.36 -45.18
CA LEU A 863 -8.56 -25.40 -45.66
C LEU A 863 -8.07 -25.19 -47.09
N ARG A 864 -8.87 -24.54 -47.93
CA ARG A 864 -8.64 -24.42 -49.36
C ARG A 864 -7.84 -23.18 -49.74
N GLU A 865 -8.13 -22.06 -49.11
CA GLU A 865 -7.61 -20.74 -49.45
C GLU A 865 -6.32 -20.42 -48.68
N THR A 866 -5.63 -19.36 -49.09
CA THR A 866 -4.41 -18.86 -48.45
C THR A 866 -4.66 -18.40 -47.02
N VAL A 867 -3.73 -18.67 -46.11
CA VAL A 867 -3.69 -18.10 -44.76
C VAL A 867 -2.94 -16.77 -44.78
N GLU A 868 -3.66 -15.66 -44.75
CA GLU A 868 -3.19 -14.27 -44.65
C GLU A 868 -2.90 -13.86 -43.19
N PHE A 869 -1.99 -14.59 -42.51
CA PHE A 869 -1.68 -14.37 -41.09
C PHE A 869 -1.04 -13.00 -40.82
N ASP A 870 -0.12 -12.56 -41.68
CA ASP A 870 0.51 -11.22 -41.58
C ASP A 870 -0.56 -10.10 -41.57
N ARG A 871 -1.55 -10.22 -42.46
CA ARG A 871 -2.68 -9.28 -42.53
C ARG A 871 -3.52 -9.29 -41.26
N ALA A 872 -3.78 -10.45 -40.67
CA ALA A 872 -4.50 -10.57 -39.42
C ALA A 872 -3.74 -9.92 -38.24
N VAL A 873 -2.41 -10.12 -38.17
CA VAL A 873 -1.56 -9.48 -37.15
C VAL A 873 -1.53 -7.96 -37.33
N GLN A 874 -1.45 -7.47 -38.56
CA GLN A 874 -1.53 -6.03 -38.86
C GLN A 874 -2.87 -5.42 -38.42
N ALA A 875 -4.00 -6.09 -38.72
CA ALA A 875 -5.32 -5.64 -38.29
C ALA A 875 -5.45 -5.56 -36.74
N LEU A 876 -4.84 -6.51 -36.03
CA LEU A 876 -4.78 -6.51 -34.56
C LEU A 876 -3.91 -5.36 -34.03
N ALA A 877 -2.74 -5.14 -34.63
CA ALA A 877 -1.82 -4.06 -34.27
C ALA A 877 -2.44 -2.67 -34.50
N GLU A 878 -3.12 -2.46 -35.64
CA GLU A 878 -3.86 -1.24 -35.96
C GLU A 878 -5.00 -0.98 -34.95
N ALA A 879 -5.59 -2.06 -34.40
CA ALA A 879 -6.57 -1.97 -33.33
C ALA A 879 -5.93 -1.77 -31.94
N GLY A 880 -4.62 -1.61 -31.80
CA GLY A 880 -3.95 -1.35 -30.51
C GLY A 880 -3.69 -2.61 -29.67
N HIS A 881 -3.58 -3.78 -30.31
CA HIS A 881 -3.10 -4.99 -29.65
C HIS A 881 -1.57 -5.03 -29.71
N GLY A 882 -0.92 -5.14 -28.55
CA GLY A 882 0.53 -5.03 -28.40
C GLY A 882 1.16 -6.21 -27.66
N VAL A 883 0.36 -7.17 -27.19
CA VAL A 883 0.82 -8.37 -26.49
C VAL A 883 0.26 -9.61 -27.19
N PHE A 884 1.13 -10.51 -27.64
CA PHE A 884 0.75 -11.74 -28.33
C PHE A 884 1.29 -12.94 -27.57
N VAL A 885 0.39 -13.80 -27.10
CA VAL A 885 0.69 -15.05 -26.43
C VAL A 885 0.45 -16.18 -27.41
N GLU A 886 1.51 -16.85 -27.85
CA GLU A 886 1.40 -18.06 -28.65
C GLU A 886 1.02 -19.23 -27.74
N VAL A 887 -0.22 -19.67 -27.85
CA VAL A 887 -0.83 -20.72 -27.04
C VAL A 887 -0.58 -22.07 -27.72
N SER A 888 0.64 -22.60 -27.53
CA SER A 888 1.10 -23.78 -28.25
C SER A 888 2.11 -24.62 -27.46
N PRO A 889 2.26 -25.92 -27.82
CA PRO A 889 3.27 -26.79 -27.22
C PRO A 889 4.72 -26.45 -27.61
N HIS A 890 4.90 -25.57 -28.60
CA HIS A 890 6.20 -25.04 -29.01
C HIS A 890 6.00 -23.79 -29.90
N PRO A 891 6.70 -22.66 -29.64
CA PRO A 891 6.59 -21.46 -30.45
C PRO A 891 7.02 -21.69 -31.90
N VAL A 892 6.13 -21.40 -32.85
CA VAL A 892 6.41 -21.48 -34.29
C VAL A 892 6.01 -20.22 -35.07
N LEU A 893 5.21 -19.34 -34.47
CA LEU A 893 4.75 -18.08 -35.07
C LEU A 893 5.36 -16.84 -34.41
N THR A 894 5.97 -16.96 -33.24
CA THR A 894 6.54 -15.81 -32.51
C THR A 894 7.47 -14.94 -33.36
N GLY A 895 8.33 -15.56 -34.18
CA GLY A 895 9.27 -14.84 -35.05
C GLY A 895 8.63 -14.15 -36.26
N ALA A 896 7.33 -14.36 -36.51
CA ALA A 896 6.58 -13.71 -37.58
C ALA A 896 5.81 -12.47 -37.09
N ILE A 897 5.75 -12.23 -35.78
CA ILE A 897 5.06 -11.10 -35.16
C ILE A 897 6.12 -10.07 -34.78
N GLU A 898 6.12 -8.91 -35.44
CA GLU A 898 7.08 -7.82 -35.22
C GLU A 898 6.43 -6.64 -34.46
N GLY A 899 7.25 -5.84 -33.76
CA GLY A 899 6.81 -4.58 -33.15
C GLY A 899 5.90 -4.73 -31.91
N ALA A 900 5.82 -5.91 -31.32
CA ALA A 900 4.95 -6.22 -30.17
C ALA A 900 5.70 -7.04 -29.10
N VAL A 901 5.10 -7.16 -27.90
CA VAL A 901 5.53 -8.12 -26.89
C VAL A 901 5.00 -9.49 -27.30
N VAL A 902 5.90 -10.46 -27.52
CA VAL A 902 5.53 -11.79 -28.00
C VAL A 902 6.13 -12.86 -27.08
N VAL A 903 5.29 -13.77 -26.60
CA VAL A 903 5.71 -14.87 -25.73
C VAL A 903 5.07 -16.18 -26.19
N GLY A 904 5.82 -17.27 -26.14
CA GLY A 904 5.29 -18.62 -26.35
C GLY A 904 4.98 -19.31 -25.02
N THR A 905 4.02 -20.23 -25.02
CA THR A 905 3.66 -21.00 -23.82
C THR A 905 4.71 -22.06 -23.52
N LEU A 906 4.66 -23.24 -24.15
CA LEU A 906 5.63 -24.32 -23.88
C LEU A 906 6.77 -24.37 -24.90
N ARG A 907 7.79 -25.19 -24.65
CA ARG A 907 8.86 -25.49 -25.61
C ARG A 907 9.06 -27.01 -25.71
N ARG A 908 9.57 -27.48 -26.86
CA ARG A 908 9.94 -28.89 -27.02
C ARG A 908 10.91 -29.31 -25.92
N GLU A 909 10.63 -30.45 -25.31
CA GLU A 909 11.43 -31.04 -24.22
C GLU A 909 11.46 -30.19 -22.93
N ASP A 910 10.58 -29.19 -22.83
CA ASP A 910 10.46 -28.26 -21.70
C ASP A 910 8.98 -27.82 -21.58
N GLY A 911 8.16 -28.73 -21.04
CA GLY A 911 6.70 -28.63 -21.02
C GLY A 911 6.10 -28.58 -19.61
N GLY A 912 6.92 -28.36 -18.60
CA GLY A 912 6.53 -28.32 -17.19
C GLY A 912 6.10 -26.94 -16.69
N ALA A 913 5.78 -26.87 -15.40
CA ALA A 913 5.24 -25.66 -14.76
C ALA A 913 6.26 -24.50 -14.61
N GLU A 914 7.56 -24.73 -14.84
CA GLU A 914 8.57 -23.65 -14.83
C GLU A 914 8.51 -22.76 -16.07
N ARG A 915 7.87 -23.24 -17.13
CA ARG A 915 7.80 -22.61 -18.44
C ARG A 915 6.48 -21.86 -18.63
#